data_AF-A0A352JCN1-F1
#
_entry.id   AF-A0A352JCN1-F1
#
_cell.length_a   1.000
_cell.length_b   1.000
_cell.length_c   1.000
_cell.angle_alpha   90.00
_cell.angle_beta   90.00
_cell.angle_gamma   90.00
#
_symmetry.space_group_name_H-M   'P 1'
#
loop_
_entity.id
_entity.type
_entity.pdbx_description
1 polymer ?
#
loop_
_entity_poly.entity_id
_entity_poly.type
_entity_poly.pdbx_seq_one_letter_code
_entity_poly.pdbx_strand_id
1 'polypeptide(L)'
;MSKEFESISDRLPPQNIEAEEAVLGGILIDPEAVSRVLDTLRPEMFYVAAHQEIFRACLMLHNQSNPTDMMSLTTWLSDRDLLEKIGGQSKIAQLCDRTVSAVNIDFYAQLVADKYARRKLAEAARGVVEISYNNELELAQLLDQSEQKIFAVTQSRTQQGLVPAADILTKTFYELENRFNSLGTGNSSATGLITGFYDFDAMTNGLQRSDLIILAGRPSMGKCLAFDSELVLADGSIRSIETIYQQYQHNQTKPNLLTLRENWRFDWTEPSAFIDDGIKPVFSVTTALGRQIETTLTHPFLTITGWQQLGKLCVGDKIALPRKIAVFGKEVCPACEIKLLAYLLGDGSLTETSPRFTNTNPKIQDDFIRAVEQFSPILKVTIDNYGDRISALHITAKKRGTCDPLITWLRDLGIWGKNVHQKTIPDFVFRLEKSLVALFLNRLFATDGWISVLSIGQVQSGYATVSKKLARQVQHLLLRFGIIAKLKYKSVKYNQEIHHLWQLDITDILSLQILINEIGFFGKEDALQKVKTVLNTKRYQTNTDSIPIKVGHNLTTAKGNQSWENLTQSVGINSSNICEGNRAPTKEKLLKLFSAIDCQSLQNLATSDIYWDKIIAIEFVGKKQVYDLTIPKTHNFVANDICVHNTAFGLELARKMAEIHRLPVAIFSLEMSKEQLVYRLLASQSKVRSSDMGIDSNRLRTGQISENEWGTVAMAISGLSELPLFIDDTPNPPITELRSKARRLQSEKGGVLGLILIDYLQLMEGSGSDNRVQEISKITRSLKALARELNVPIIALSQLSRGVEARTNKRPMLSDLRESGCLSGDSLITMADTGSEIPIRDLVGKSNFAIWAVNPQTFKMERAIVSNAFCTGSKPVYQLKTQLGRSLKATANHKFLTIQGWERLDEIQIGDRIAIPLQIHCPELQTVGDDIANFVTKDIYWDKVEAINLLAEEMVYDLTVPSLSNFVANGFYVHNSIEQDADLVINLYRDEYYNPDTPDRGVAEIIISKHRNGPVGTVKLLFEPRLTKFENMASSRS
;
A
#
# COMPACT_ATOMS: atom_id res chain seq x y z
N MET A 1 -52.93 12.83 2.86
CA MET A 1 -52.08 14.02 3.11
C MET A 1 -51.90 14.75 1.79
N SER A 2 -52.91 15.50 1.37
CA SER A 2 -53.05 16.01 -0.01
C SER A 2 -53.67 17.40 -0.02
N LYS A 3 -53.12 18.30 0.80
CA LYS A 3 -53.60 19.68 0.99
C LYS A 3 -52.49 20.73 1.20
N GLU A 4 -51.22 20.39 1.01
CA GLU A 4 -50.08 21.28 1.33
C GLU A 4 -49.16 21.59 0.12
N PHE A 5 -49.55 21.18 -1.09
CA PHE A 5 -48.95 21.66 -2.34
C PHE A 5 -49.88 22.68 -3.02
N GLU A 6 -50.24 23.74 -2.31
CA GLU A 6 -50.70 24.98 -2.97
C GLU A 6 -49.56 25.56 -3.81
N SER A 7 -49.90 26.10 -4.97
CA SER A 7 -48.95 26.50 -6.01
C SER A 7 -48.00 27.60 -5.54
N ILE A 8 -46.73 27.24 -5.35
CA ILE A 8 -45.62 28.15 -4.98
C ILE A 8 -45.43 29.28 -6.02
N SER A 9 -46.00 29.16 -7.23
CA SER A 9 -45.94 30.17 -8.30
C SER A 9 -46.51 31.54 -7.94
N ASP A 10 -47.49 31.62 -7.04
CA ASP A 10 -48.18 32.88 -6.72
C ASP A 10 -47.48 33.72 -5.62
N ARG A 11 -46.37 33.23 -5.07
CA ARG A 11 -45.62 33.99 -4.05
C ARG A 11 -44.55 34.86 -4.72
N LEU A 12 -44.67 36.17 -4.54
CA LEU A 12 -43.64 37.14 -4.92
C LEU A 12 -42.26 36.74 -4.36
N PRO A 13 -41.18 36.91 -5.14
CA PRO A 13 -39.83 36.57 -4.68
C PRO A 13 -39.44 37.41 -3.45
N PRO A 14 -38.59 36.89 -2.54
CA PRO A 14 -38.15 37.64 -1.37
C PRO A 14 -37.50 38.99 -1.74
N GLN A 15 -38.15 40.08 -1.32
CA GLN A 15 -37.73 41.45 -1.60
C GLN A 15 -38.00 42.34 -0.37
N ASN A 16 -37.35 43.50 -0.32
CA ASN A 16 -37.71 44.59 0.58
C ASN A 16 -37.39 45.93 -0.11
N ILE A 17 -38.39 46.51 -0.76
CA ILE A 17 -38.23 47.74 -1.55
C ILE A 17 -37.92 48.93 -0.63
N GLU A 18 -38.52 49.00 0.56
CA GLU A 18 -38.29 50.08 1.53
C GLU A 18 -36.83 50.11 2.01
N ALA A 19 -36.22 48.95 2.24
CA ALA A 19 -34.80 48.85 2.58
C ALA A 19 -33.87 49.24 1.41
N GLU A 20 -34.23 48.90 0.17
CA GLU A 20 -33.50 49.33 -1.02
C GLU A 20 -33.55 50.86 -1.18
N GLU A 21 -34.73 51.46 -1.02
CA GLU A 21 -34.91 52.92 -1.10
C GLU A 21 -34.18 53.65 0.04
N ALA A 22 -34.20 53.10 1.26
CA ALA A 22 -33.47 53.62 2.41
C ALA A 22 -31.95 53.60 2.24
N VAL A 23 -31.38 52.55 1.61
CA VAL A 23 -29.94 52.50 1.29
C VAL A 23 -29.59 53.53 0.23
N LEU A 24 -30.35 53.61 -0.86
CA LEU A 24 -30.03 54.52 -1.96
C LEU A 24 -30.13 55.99 -1.58
N GLY A 25 -31.20 56.40 -0.89
CA GLY A 25 -31.29 57.79 -0.44
C GLY A 25 -30.35 58.10 0.72
N GLY A 26 -29.96 57.12 1.54
CA GLY A 26 -28.91 57.28 2.56
C GLY A 26 -27.56 57.63 1.94
N ILE A 27 -27.20 56.96 0.84
CA ILE A 27 -26.03 57.27 0.00
C ILE A 27 -26.09 58.68 -0.63
N LEU A 28 -27.29 59.16 -0.97
CA LEU A 28 -27.48 60.48 -1.61
C LEU A 28 -27.44 61.64 -0.61
N ILE A 29 -27.68 61.36 0.68
CA ILE A 29 -27.62 62.33 1.78
C ILE A 29 -26.23 62.35 2.43
N ASP A 30 -25.61 61.18 2.61
CA ASP A 30 -24.28 61.00 3.18
C ASP A 30 -23.35 60.31 2.15
N PRO A 31 -22.52 61.07 1.41
CA PRO A 31 -21.59 60.51 0.44
C PRO A 31 -20.55 59.53 1.03
N GLU A 32 -20.25 59.62 2.33
CA GLU A 32 -19.35 58.65 3.00
C GLU A 32 -20.05 57.32 3.29
N ALA A 33 -21.38 57.27 3.29
CA ALA A 33 -22.16 56.05 3.48
C ALA A 33 -21.96 55.03 2.36
N VAL A 34 -21.56 55.46 1.15
CA VAL A 34 -21.20 54.54 0.05
C VAL A 34 -20.12 53.58 0.50
N SER A 35 -19.04 54.09 1.09
CA SER A 35 -17.87 53.29 1.46
C SER A 35 -18.18 52.21 2.49
N ARG A 36 -19.15 52.44 3.39
CA ARG A 36 -19.62 51.45 4.37
C ARG A 36 -20.42 50.31 3.72
N VAL A 37 -21.14 50.62 2.63
CA VAL A 37 -22.04 49.67 1.95
C VAL A 37 -21.33 48.86 0.85
N LEU A 38 -20.21 49.36 0.30
CA LEU A 38 -19.40 48.70 -0.74
C LEU A 38 -19.07 47.23 -0.45
N ASP A 39 -18.67 46.92 0.79
CA ASP A 39 -18.28 45.57 1.20
C ASP A 39 -19.47 44.59 1.26
N THR A 40 -20.70 45.11 1.37
CA THR A 40 -21.91 44.33 1.61
C THR A 40 -22.79 44.16 0.37
N LEU A 41 -22.92 45.20 -0.47
CA LEU A 41 -23.87 45.23 -1.59
C LEU A 41 -23.21 45.36 -2.97
N ARG A 42 -23.75 44.59 -3.93
CA ARG A 42 -23.46 44.70 -5.37
C ARG A 42 -24.72 45.18 -6.12
N PRO A 43 -24.60 45.79 -7.31
CA PRO A 43 -25.76 46.24 -8.10
C PRO A 43 -26.82 45.15 -8.32
N GLU A 44 -26.42 43.91 -8.58
CA GLU A 44 -27.34 42.77 -8.77
C GLU A 44 -28.19 42.43 -7.53
N MET A 45 -27.85 42.96 -6.35
CA MET A 45 -28.56 42.64 -5.09
C MET A 45 -29.89 43.38 -4.93
N PHE A 46 -30.09 44.48 -5.65
CA PHE A 46 -31.36 45.20 -5.66
C PHE A 46 -32.39 44.47 -6.53
N TYR A 47 -33.66 44.45 -6.10
CA TYR A 47 -34.75 43.83 -6.86
C TYR A 47 -35.17 44.68 -8.06
N VAL A 48 -35.29 45.99 -7.85
CA VAL A 48 -35.82 46.91 -8.85
C VAL A 48 -34.71 47.32 -9.80
N ALA A 49 -34.88 47.09 -11.12
CA ALA A 49 -33.86 47.43 -12.12
C ALA A 49 -33.40 48.90 -12.06
N ALA A 50 -34.31 49.83 -11.77
CA ALA A 50 -33.97 51.24 -11.55
C ALA A 50 -33.00 51.44 -10.36
N HIS A 51 -33.18 50.68 -9.27
CA HIS A 51 -32.29 50.73 -8.11
C HIS A 51 -30.90 50.14 -8.43
N GLN A 52 -30.83 49.11 -9.26
CA GLN A 52 -29.56 48.52 -9.72
C GLN A 52 -28.73 49.55 -10.50
N GLU A 53 -29.34 50.28 -11.44
CA GLU A 53 -28.64 51.30 -12.24
C GLU A 53 -28.30 52.56 -11.43
N ILE A 54 -29.17 52.99 -10.51
CA ILE A 54 -28.87 54.08 -9.56
C ILE A 54 -27.66 53.71 -8.70
N PHE A 55 -27.63 52.50 -8.11
CA PHE A 55 -26.48 52.05 -7.33
C PHE A 55 -25.21 51.96 -8.18
N ARG A 56 -25.29 51.41 -9.41
CA ARG A 56 -24.16 51.36 -10.34
C ARG A 56 -23.62 52.76 -10.68
N ALA A 57 -24.48 53.76 -10.85
CA ALA A 57 -24.08 55.13 -11.07
C ALA A 57 -23.39 55.74 -9.83
N CYS A 58 -23.91 55.51 -8.62
CA CYS A 58 -23.23 55.92 -7.38
C CYS A 58 -21.84 55.29 -7.23
N LEU A 59 -21.68 53.99 -7.52
CA LEU A 59 -20.37 53.32 -7.53
C LEU A 59 -19.39 53.96 -8.51
N MET A 60 -19.84 54.30 -9.71
CA MET A 60 -18.99 54.91 -10.74
C MET A 60 -18.57 56.33 -10.39
N LEU A 61 -19.46 57.12 -9.78
CA LEU A 61 -19.14 58.46 -9.26
C LEU A 61 -18.14 58.39 -8.10
N HIS A 62 -18.35 57.48 -7.15
CA HIS A 62 -17.46 57.26 -6.02
C HIS A 62 -16.05 56.83 -6.48
N ASN A 63 -15.96 55.89 -7.43
CA ASN A 63 -14.68 55.47 -8.03
C ASN A 63 -13.98 56.60 -8.81
N GLN A 64 -14.72 57.60 -9.29
CA GLN A 64 -14.17 58.81 -9.92
C GLN A 64 -13.81 59.91 -8.91
N SER A 65 -13.93 59.65 -7.60
CA SER A 65 -13.75 60.64 -6.53
C SER A 65 -14.70 61.86 -6.62
N ASN A 66 -15.82 61.71 -7.33
CA ASN A 66 -16.88 62.72 -7.39
C ASN A 66 -17.87 62.51 -6.24
N PRO A 67 -18.48 63.58 -5.69
CA PRO A 67 -19.52 63.44 -4.68
C PRO A 67 -20.73 62.67 -5.23
N THR A 68 -21.27 61.75 -4.43
CA THR A 68 -22.48 60.99 -4.77
C THR A 68 -23.74 61.69 -4.28
N ASP A 69 -23.84 63.00 -4.52
CA ASP A 69 -25.02 63.80 -4.19
C ASP A 69 -26.08 63.71 -5.30
N MET A 70 -27.31 64.14 -5.01
CA MET A 70 -28.42 64.14 -5.96
C MET A 70 -28.08 64.87 -7.28
N MET A 71 -27.33 65.97 -7.22
CA MET A 71 -27.07 66.81 -8.39
C MET A 71 -26.03 66.17 -9.31
N SER A 72 -24.94 65.64 -8.76
CA SER A 72 -23.94 64.89 -9.55
C SER A 72 -24.51 63.60 -10.14
N LEU A 73 -25.30 62.85 -9.35
CA LEU A 73 -25.98 61.64 -9.83
C LEU A 73 -26.93 61.94 -10.99
N THR A 74 -27.77 62.96 -10.83
CA THR A 74 -28.74 63.37 -11.86
C THR A 74 -28.05 63.80 -13.16
N THR A 75 -26.96 64.55 -13.06
CA THR A 75 -26.17 64.99 -14.22
C THR A 75 -25.56 63.78 -14.94
N TRP A 76 -24.87 62.90 -14.21
CA TRP A 76 -24.22 61.69 -14.76
C TRP A 76 -25.17 60.74 -15.48
N LEU A 77 -26.42 60.64 -15.00
CA LEU A 77 -27.49 59.83 -15.59
C LEU A 77 -28.18 60.51 -16.78
N SER A 78 -28.22 61.85 -16.79
CA SER A 78 -28.69 62.64 -17.93
C SER A 78 -27.70 62.54 -19.10
N ASP A 79 -26.40 62.65 -18.83
CA ASP A 79 -25.32 62.58 -19.84
C ASP A 79 -25.20 61.20 -20.55
N ARG A 80 -25.99 60.20 -20.14
CA ARG A 80 -25.98 58.83 -20.67
C ARG A 80 -27.35 58.32 -21.11
N ASP A 81 -28.37 59.17 -21.19
CA ASP A 81 -29.76 58.80 -21.51
C ASP A 81 -30.34 57.69 -20.61
N LEU A 82 -29.85 57.59 -19.36
CA LEU A 82 -30.33 56.64 -18.35
C LEU A 82 -31.42 57.25 -17.46
N LEU A 83 -31.48 58.58 -17.36
CA LEU A 83 -32.40 59.32 -16.49
C LEU A 83 -33.88 58.99 -16.74
N GLU A 84 -34.30 58.82 -18.00
CA GLU A 84 -35.69 58.46 -18.32
C GLU A 84 -36.02 57.02 -17.89
N LYS A 85 -35.08 56.08 -18.05
CA LYS A 85 -35.27 54.65 -17.74
C LYS A 85 -35.45 54.36 -16.25
N ILE A 86 -34.91 55.22 -15.38
CA ILE A 86 -35.04 55.10 -13.93
C ILE A 86 -36.26 55.82 -13.34
N GLY A 87 -37.06 56.50 -14.18
CA GLY A 87 -38.24 57.26 -13.75
C GLY A 87 -38.00 58.75 -13.49
N GLY A 88 -36.91 59.32 -14.02
CA GLY A 88 -36.62 60.76 -13.96
C GLY A 88 -36.16 61.29 -12.60
N GLN A 89 -35.92 62.61 -12.54
CA GLN A 89 -35.44 63.30 -11.33
C GLN A 89 -36.38 63.13 -10.13
N SER A 90 -37.70 63.03 -10.38
CA SER A 90 -38.71 62.83 -9.35
C SER A 90 -38.53 61.52 -8.58
N LYS A 91 -38.03 60.45 -9.21
CA LYS A 91 -37.74 59.20 -8.51
C LYS A 91 -36.52 59.33 -7.59
N ILE A 92 -35.49 60.08 -7.98
CA ILE A 92 -34.30 60.34 -7.13
C ILE A 92 -34.68 61.24 -5.94
N ALA A 93 -35.52 62.25 -6.14
CA ALA A 93 -36.07 63.06 -5.06
C ALA A 93 -36.87 62.20 -4.04
N GLN A 94 -37.76 61.34 -4.52
CA GLN A 94 -38.51 60.40 -3.68
C GLN A 94 -37.62 59.44 -2.87
N LEU A 95 -36.45 59.05 -3.40
CA LEU A 95 -35.50 58.21 -2.65
C LEU A 95 -34.97 58.96 -1.43
N CYS A 96 -34.58 60.24 -1.59
CA CYS A 96 -34.08 61.05 -0.47
C CYS A 96 -35.17 61.27 0.59
N ASP A 97 -36.38 61.67 0.17
CA ASP A 97 -37.53 61.93 1.06
C ASP A 97 -37.98 60.71 1.88
N ARG A 98 -37.76 59.49 1.37
CA ARG A 98 -38.15 58.24 2.05
C ARG A 98 -37.15 57.74 3.09
N THR A 99 -35.97 58.34 3.20
CA THR A 99 -34.95 57.84 4.12
C THR A 99 -35.10 58.42 5.52
N VAL A 100 -35.09 57.54 6.51
CA VAL A 100 -35.38 57.90 7.91
C VAL A 100 -34.11 58.32 8.68
N SER A 101 -32.94 57.76 8.33
CA SER A 101 -31.63 58.16 8.86
C SER A 101 -30.48 57.46 8.13
N ALA A 102 -29.42 58.21 7.78
CA ALA A 102 -28.18 57.69 7.21
C ALA A 102 -27.30 56.88 8.21
N VAL A 103 -27.61 56.92 9.50
CA VAL A 103 -26.85 56.21 10.54
C VAL A 103 -27.06 54.68 10.44
N ASN A 104 -28.28 54.24 10.11
CA ASN A 104 -28.65 52.82 10.12
C ASN A 104 -28.46 52.11 8.77
N ILE A 105 -27.70 52.69 7.83
CA ILE A 105 -27.56 52.17 6.47
C ILE A 105 -27.04 50.73 6.43
N ASP A 106 -26.16 50.36 7.36
CA ASP A 106 -25.53 49.04 7.46
C ASP A 106 -26.57 47.94 7.75
N PHE A 107 -27.59 48.25 8.57
CA PHE A 107 -28.70 47.34 8.87
C PHE A 107 -29.60 47.11 7.64
N TYR A 108 -29.92 48.18 6.90
CA TYR A 108 -30.72 48.06 5.68
C TYR A 108 -29.94 47.36 4.56
N ALA A 109 -28.62 47.58 4.47
CA ALA A 109 -27.75 46.88 3.53
C ALA A 109 -27.70 45.37 3.80
N GLN A 110 -27.55 44.96 5.07
CA GLN A 110 -27.68 43.55 5.47
C GLN A 110 -29.07 42.98 5.12
N LEU A 111 -30.15 43.75 5.33
CA LEU A 111 -31.51 43.30 5.02
C LEU A 111 -31.73 43.10 3.51
N VAL A 112 -31.16 43.93 2.64
CA VAL A 112 -31.18 43.74 1.18
C VAL A 112 -30.36 42.51 0.78
N ALA A 113 -29.15 42.34 1.33
CA ALA A 113 -28.30 41.17 1.09
C ALA A 113 -28.99 39.84 1.49
N ASP A 114 -29.69 39.83 2.63
CA ASP A 114 -30.47 38.69 3.12
C ASP A 114 -31.63 38.32 2.17
N LYS A 115 -32.32 39.31 1.60
CA LYS A 115 -33.36 39.07 0.59
C LYS A 115 -32.76 38.54 -0.71
N TYR A 116 -31.64 39.09 -1.17
CA TYR A 116 -30.91 38.58 -2.34
C TYR A 116 -30.46 37.12 -2.17
N ALA A 117 -29.87 36.77 -1.01
CA ALA A 117 -29.46 35.41 -0.71
C ALA A 117 -30.66 34.43 -0.75
N ARG A 118 -31.81 34.83 -0.21
CA ARG A 118 -33.06 34.04 -0.29
C ARG A 118 -33.58 33.90 -1.73
N ARG A 119 -33.43 34.92 -2.58
CA ARG A 119 -33.75 34.82 -4.02
C ARG A 119 -32.81 33.86 -4.75
N LYS A 120 -31.49 33.96 -4.52
CA LYS A 120 -30.50 33.04 -5.11
C LYS A 120 -30.71 31.59 -4.68
N LEU A 121 -31.11 31.36 -3.42
CA LEU A 121 -31.52 30.02 -2.95
C LEU A 121 -32.76 29.51 -3.68
N ALA A 122 -33.78 30.34 -3.90
CA ALA A 122 -34.99 29.97 -4.65
C ALA A 122 -34.75 29.79 -6.17
N GLU A 123 -33.74 30.45 -6.73
CA GLU A 123 -33.25 30.25 -8.10
C GLU A 123 -32.49 28.91 -8.22
N ALA A 124 -31.54 28.66 -7.31
CA ALA A 124 -30.81 27.39 -7.24
C ALA A 124 -31.75 26.19 -7.04
N ALA A 125 -32.72 26.29 -6.13
CA ALA A 125 -33.71 25.24 -5.88
C ALA A 125 -34.57 24.94 -7.13
N ARG A 126 -35.02 25.96 -7.87
CA ARG A 126 -35.70 25.75 -9.17
C ARG A 126 -34.78 25.09 -10.19
N GLY A 127 -33.52 25.52 -10.26
CA GLY A 127 -32.51 24.91 -11.12
C GLY A 127 -32.13 23.47 -10.73
N VAL A 128 -32.37 23.03 -9.49
CA VAL A 128 -32.25 21.63 -9.06
C VAL A 128 -33.49 20.83 -9.48
N VAL A 129 -34.69 21.38 -9.30
CA VAL A 129 -35.94 20.77 -9.77
C VAL A 129 -35.90 20.55 -11.28
N GLU A 130 -35.40 21.52 -12.05
CA GLU A 130 -35.24 21.41 -13.50
C GLU A 130 -34.28 20.27 -13.91
N ILE A 131 -33.10 20.16 -13.27
CA ILE A 131 -32.18 19.03 -13.51
C ILE A 131 -32.84 17.70 -13.09
N SER A 132 -33.64 17.67 -12.03
CA SER A 132 -34.30 16.44 -11.55
C SER A 132 -35.28 15.81 -12.53
N TYR A 133 -35.75 16.57 -13.53
CA TYR A 133 -36.59 16.07 -14.63
C TYR A 133 -35.79 15.65 -15.88
N ASN A 134 -34.46 15.87 -15.91
CA ASN A 134 -33.62 15.47 -17.04
C ASN A 134 -33.17 14.01 -16.92
N ASN A 135 -33.83 13.12 -17.68
CA ASN A 135 -33.53 11.68 -17.71
C ASN A 135 -32.24 11.31 -18.48
N GLU A 136 -31.55 12.26 -19.12
CA GLU A 136 -30.30 11.99 -19.85
C GLU A 136 -29.08 11.90 -18.93
N LEU A 137 -29.18 12.42 -17.70
CA LEU A 137 -28.09 12.46 -16.73
C LEU A 137 -28.11 11.26 -15.78
N GLU A 138 -26.93 10.71 -15.52
CA GLU A 138 -26.75 9.67 -14.50
C GLU A 138 -26.98 10.26 -13.08
N LEU A 139 -27.62 9.50 -12.20
CA LEU A 139 -28.02 9.95 -10.86
C LEU A 139 -26.86 10.55 -10.04
N ALA A 140 -25.64 10.01 -10.16
CA ALA A 140 -24.46 10.53 -9.47
C ALA A 140 -24.08 11.95 -9.95
N GLN A 141 -24.17 12.21 -11.26
CA GLN A 141 -23.89 13.52 -11.86
C GLN A 141 -25.01 14.53 -11.53
N LEU A 142 -26.26 14.06 -11.52
CA LEU A 142 -27.43 14.84 -11.13
C LEU A 142 -27.30 15.33 -9.67
N LEU A 143 -26.85 14.47 -8.76
CA LEU A 143 -26.60 14.83 -7.36
C LEU A 143 -25.45 15.83 -7.21
N ASP A 144 -24.30 15.62 -7.88
CA ASP A 144 -23.16 16.54 -7.85
C ASP A 144 -23.51 17.94 -8.41
N GLN A 145 -24.20 18.02 -9.56
CA GLN A 145 -24.67 19.31 -10.09
C GLN A 145 -25.68 20.00 -9.16
N SER A 146 -26.52 19.22 -8.48
CA SER A 146 -27.50 19.75 -7.52
C SER A 146 -26.82 20.28 -6.26
N GLU A 147 -25.84 19.55 -5.74
CA GLU A 147 -25.00 19.97 -4.61
C GLU A 147 -24.25 21.26 -4.97
N GLN A 148 -23.60 21.31 -6.13
CA GLN A 148 -22.89 22.49 -6.62
C GLN A 148 -23.81 23.73 -6.75
N LYS A 149 -25.01 23.60 -7.33
CA LYS A 149 -25.97 24.72 -7.44
C LYS A 149 -26.39 25.27 -6.08
N ILE A 150 -26.65 24.40 -5.09
CA ILE A 150 -27.04 24.83 -3.74
C ILE A 150 -25.86 25.46 -2.98
N PHE A 151 -24.67 24.85 -3.02
CA PHE A 151 -23.48 25.39 -2.35
C PHE A 151 -22.94 26.68 -2.95
N ALA A 152 -23.15 26.94 -4.25
CA ALA A 152 -22.77 28.19 -4.89
C ALA A 152 -23.46 29.41 -4.24
N VAL A 153 -24.69 29.26 -3.74
CA VAL A 153 -25.41 30.31 -3.00
C VAL A 153 -24.68 30.66 -1.69
N THR A 154 -24.13 29.66 -1.01
CA THR A 154 -23.35 29.83 0.23
C THR A 154 -21.98 30.47 -0.04
N GLN A 155 -21.30 30.11 -1.13
CA GLN A 155 -20.00 30.66 -1.53
C GLN A 155 -20.08 32.00 -2.29
N SER A 156 -21.26 32.45 -2.70
CA SER A 156 -21.48 33.74 -3.40
C SER A 156 -20.97 34.97 -2.63
N ARG A 157 -20.63 34.81 -1.34
CA ARG A 157 -19.97 35.84 -0.52
C ARG A 157 -18.56 36.24 -1.02
N THR A 158 -17.89 35.49 -1.90
CA THR A 158 -16.54 35.91 -2.37
C THR A 158 -16.11 35.36 -3.75
N GLN A 159 -16.85 35.66 -4.82
CA GLN A 159 -16.21 35.67 -6.15
C GLN A 159 -15.33 36.93 -6.28
N GLN A 160 -14.01 36.71 -6.26
CA GLN A 160 -13.01 37.73 -6.56
C GLN A 160 -12.93 37.95 -8.08
N GLY A 161 -13.15 39.18 -8.52
CA GLY A 161 -12.80 39.61 -9.87
C GLY A 161 -11.29 39.89 -9.98
N LEU A 162 -10.90 40.64 -11.02
CA LEU A 162 -9.55 41.20 -11.10
C LEU A 162 -9.36 42.21 -9.96
N VAL A 163 -8.49 41.87 -9.00
CA VAL A 163 -8.12 42.76 -7.89
C VAL A 163 -6.94 43.65 -8.32
N PRO A 164 -7.00 44.98 -8.12
CA PRO A 164 -5.87 45.87 -8.36
C PRO A 164 -4.60 45.40 -7.63
N ALA A 165 -3.45 45.46 -8.31
CA ALA A 165 -2.18 45.05 -7.72
C ALA A 165 -1.82 45.86 -6.46
N ALA A 166 -2.28 47.11 -6.35
CA ALA A 166 -2.09 47.96 -5.18
C ALA A 166 -2.74 47.38 -3.90
N ASP A 167 -3.93 46.78 -4.01
CA ASP A 167 -4.63 46.19 -2.86
C ASP A 167 -3.94 44.91 -2.40
N ILE A 168 -3.48 44.10 -3.36
CA ILE A 168 -2.66 42.90 -3.09
C ILE A 168 -1.33 43.30 -2.44
N LEU A 169 -0.66 44.34 -2.93
CA LEU A 169 0.59 44.87 -2.37
C LEU A 169 0.37 45.40 -0.95
N THR A 170 -0.70 46.14 -0.71
CA THR A 170 -1.04 46.67 0.63
C THR A 170 -1.34 45.52 1.60
N LYS A 171 -2.13 44.53 1.18
CA LYS A 171 -2.40 43.34 1.98
C LYS A 171 -1.14 42.52 2.27
N THR A 172 -0.30 42.28 1.27
CA THR A 172 0.97 41.56 1.46
C THR A 172 1.96 42.35 2.31
N PHE A 173 1.96 43.68 2.25
CA PHE A 173 2.74 44.53 3.15
C PHE A 173 2.28 44.36 4.60
N TYR A 174 0.98 44.44 4.88
CA TYR A 174 0.44 44.17 6.23
C TYR A 174 0.70 42.73 6.69
N GLU A 175 0.63 41.73 5.81
CA GLU A 175 1.02 40.36 6.15
C GLU A 175 2.52 40.24 6.48
N LEU A 176 3.40 40.94 5.75
CA LEU A 176 4.83 40.98 6.01
C LEU A 176 5.17 41.74 7.30
N GLU A 177 4.50 42.85 7.58
CA GLU A 177 4.65 43.63 8.81
C GLU A 177 4.19 42.83 10.04
N ASN A 178 3.05 42.15 9.95
CA ASN A 178 2.59 41.23 11.00
C ASN A 178 3.56 40.06 11.22
N ARG A 179 4.18 39.52 10.17
CA ARG A 179 5.25 38.50 10.27
C ARG A 179 6.53 39.07 10.90
N PHE A 180 6.90 40.31 10.56
CA PHE A 180 8.08 40.98 11.13
C PHE A 180 7.89 41.24 12.64
N ASN A 181 6.73 41.76 13.04
CA ASN A 181 6.41 42.03 14.43
C ASN A 181 6.32 40.76 15.29
N SER A 182 5.93 39.62 14.70
CA SER A 182 5.90 38.32 15.39
C SER A 182 7.24 37.58 15.44
N LEU A 183 8.30 38.06 14.76
CA LEU A 183 9.68 37.56 14.91
C LEU A 183 10.39 38.13 16.15
N GLY A 184 9.91 39.24 16.72
CA GLY A 184 10.53 39.91 17.87
C GLY A 184 10.46 39.15 19.20
N THR A 185 9.62 38.11 19.31
CA THR A 185 9.35 37.36 20.56
C THR A 185 10.06 36.01 20.65
N GLY A 186 11.08 35.76 19.80
CA GLY A 186 12.01 34.64 19.97
C GLY A 186 11.55 33.26 19.49
N ASN A 187 10.30 33.13 19.02
CA ASN A 187 9.84 31.95 18.30
C ASN A 187 10.10 32.12 16.79
N SER A 188 10.84 31.18 16.20
CA SER A 188 11.13 31.13 14.77
C SER A 188 9.88 30.77 13.97
N SER A 189 9.03 31.77 13.71
CA SER A 189 7.75 31.61 13.00
C SER A 189 7.98 31.32 11.52
N ALA A 190 8.09 30.04 11.18
CA ALA A 190 8.18 29.56 9.81
C ALA A 190 6.93 29.98 8.99
N THR A 191 7.09 30.18 7.67
CA THR A 191 5.99 30.72 6.83
C THR A 191 4.87 29.72 6.58
N GLY A 192 5.16 28.42 6.68
CA GLY A 192 4.22 27.32 6.53
C GLY A 192 3.98 26.56 7.84
N LEU A 193 3.11 25.55 7.77
CA LEU A 193 2.76 24.71 8.91
C LEU A 193 3.95 23.80 9.28
N ILE A 194 4.56 24.10 10.43
CA ILE A 194 5.66 23.36 11.05
C ILE A 194 5.26 21.88 11.27
N THR A 195 6.12 20.95 10.86
CA THR A 195 5.88 19.50 10.94
C THR A 195 6.35 18.85 12.24
N GLY A 196 7.20 19.54 13.01
CA GLY A 196 7.82 19.00 14.22
C GLY A 196 9.06 18.15 13.93
N PHE A 197 9.68 18.38 12.77
CA PHE A 197 10.95 17.79 12.36
C PHE A 197 11.92 18.90 12.03
N TYR A 198 12.79 19.30 12.98
CA TYR A 198 13.51 20.58 12.93
C TYR A 198 14.33 20.76 11.63
N ASP A 199 15.05 19.74 11.21
CA ASP A 199 15.88 19.78 9.99
C ASP A 199 15.03 19.83 8.71
N PHE A 200 13.84 19.22 8.73
CA PHE A 200 12.89 19.26 7.61
C PHE A 200 12.15 20.59 7.54
N ASP A 201 11.73 21.12 8.69
CA ASP A 201 11.12 22.44 8.82
C ASP A 201 12.09 23.56 8.44
N ALA A 202 13.39 23.41 8.75
CA ALA A 202 14.44 24.34 8.32
C ALA A 202 14.71 24.31 6.80
N MET A 203 14.47 23.18 6.12
CA MET A 203 14.61 23.08 4.66
C MET A 203 13.35 23.51 3.90
N THR A 204 12.16 23.33 4.48
CA THR A 204 10.87 23.62 3.84
C THR A 204 10.25 24.97 4.25
N ASN A 205 10.73 25.58 5.33
CA ASN A 205 10.03 26.64 6.06
C ASN A 205 8.60 26.24 6.48
N GLY A 206 8.40 24.95 6.79
CA GLY A 206 7.10 24.34 7.04
C GLY A 206 6.29 24.12 5.76
N LEU A 207 5.20 23.36 5.86
CA LEU A 207 4.34 23.06 4.72
C LEU A 207 3.48 24.28 4.37
N GLN A 208 3.71 24.89 3.20
CA GLN A 208 2.95 26.05 2.78
C GLN A 208 1.50 25.65 2.46
N ARG A 209 0.55 26.56 2.70
CA ARG A 209 -0.85 26.34 2.32
C ARG A 209 -0.99 26.35 0.80
N SER A 210 -1.98 25.62 0.30
CA SER A 210 -2.24 25.40 -1.13
C SER A 210 -1.21 24.60 -1.93
N ASP A 211 -0.17 24.05 -1.30
CA ASP A 211 0.79 23.18 -1.98
C ASP A 211 0.32 21.73 -2.08
N LEU A 212 0.62 21.11 -3.23
CA LEU A 212 0.51 19.67 -3.44
C LEU A 212 1.88 19.04 -3.21
N ILE A 213 1.94 18.17 -2.21
CA ILE A 213 3.14 17.50 -1.74
C ILE A 213 3.03 16.03 -2.12
N ILE A 214 3.93 15.54 -2.97
CA ILE A 214 4.03 14.10 -3.26
C ILE A 214 5.07 13.49 -2.32
N LEU A 215 4.65 12.49 -1.56
CA LEU A 215 5.51 11.73 -0.65
C LEU A 215 5.69 10.32 -1.22
N ALA A 216 6.88 10.05 -1.70
CA ALA A 216 7.20 8.90 -2.51
C ALA A 216 8.10 7.90 -1.80
N GLY A 217 7.79 6.61 -1.94
CA GLY A 217 8.58 5.52 -1.34
C GLY A 217 8.39 4.21 -2.08
N ARG A 218 9.29 3.25 -1.86
CA ARG A 218 9.07 1.86 -2.29
C ARG A 218 8.14 1.17 -1.28
N PRO A 219 7.29 0.21 -1.71
CA PRO A 219 6.61 -0.69 -0.79
C PRO A 219 7.64 -1.43 0.06
N SER A 220 7.25 -1.91 1.23
CA SER A 220 8.04 -2.89 1.98
C SER A 220 9.53 -2.56 2.17
N MET A 221 9.90 -1.29 2.44
CA MET A 221 11.27 -0.89 2.86
C MET A 221 11.67 -1.61 4.17
N GLY A 222 12.00 -2.89 4.08
CA GLY A 222 12.38 -3.78 5.18
C GLY A 222 12.04 -5.27 5.01
N LYS A 223 11.42 -5.75 3.93
CA LYS A 223 10.90 -7.15 3.91
C LYS A 223 11.25 -7.87 2.62
N CYS A 224 12.02 -8.95 2.79
CA CYS A 224 12.48 -9.81 1.72
C CYS A 224 12.69 -11.22 2.28
N LEU A 225 12.42 -12.24 1.47
CA LEU A 225 12.68 -13.66 1.73
C LEU A 225 13.67 -14.18 0.69
N ALA A 226 14.57 -15.09 1.05
CA ALA A 226 15.47 -15.71 0.08
C ALA A 226 14.70 -16.52 -0.98
N PHE A 227 15.24 -16.60 -2.20
CA PHE A 227 14.67 -17.30 -3.36
C PHE A 227 14.27 -18.77 -3.08
N ASP A 228 14.99 -19.43 -2.17
CA ASP A 228 14.80 -20.82 -1.74
C ASP A 228 13.76 -20.97 -0.61
N SER A 229 13.08 -19.89 -0.21
CA SER A 229 11.97 -19.93 0.74
C SER A 229 10.76 -20.65 0.13
N GLU A 230 10.37 -21.75 0.78
CA GLU A 230 9.27 -22.62 0.41
C GLU A 230 7.94 -22.09 1.01
N LEU A 231 6.96 -21.83 0.14
CA LEU A 231 5.61 -21.38 0.47
C LEU A 231 4.61 -22.54 0.30
N VAL A 232 3.56 -22.53 1.12
CA VAL A 232 2.45 -23.51 1.07
C VAL A 232 1.29 -22.92 0.28
N LEU A 233 0.86 -23.64 -0.76
CA LEU A 233 -0.25 -23.23 -1.63
C LEU A 233 -1.56 -23.96 -1.25
N ALA A 234 -2.70 -23.40 -1.67
CA ALA A 234 -4.03 -23.94 -1.36
C ALA A 234 -4.33 -25.32 -1.98
N ASP A 235 -3.60 -25.75 -3.01
CA ASP A 235 -3.65 -27.11 -3.56
C ASP A 235 -2.90 -28.14 -2.69
N GLY A 236 -2.22 -27.67 -1.64
CA GLY A 236 -1.34 -28.46 -0.78
C GLY A 236 0.08 -28.60 -1.33
N SER A 237 0.44 -28.03 -2.47
CA SER A 237 1.82 -28.08 -2.95
C SER A 237 2.75 -27.16 -2.14
N ILE A 238 4.05 -27.47 -2.19
CA ILE A 238 5.12 -26.64 -1.65
C ILE A 238 5.95 -26.14 -2.83
N ARG A 239 6.20 -24.84 -2.91
CA ARG A 239 6.91 -24.20 -4.03
C ARG A 239 7.86 -23.14 -3.50
N SER A 240 9.04 -23.00 -4.12
CA SER A 240 9.91 -21.87 -3.80
C SER A 240 9.28 -20.56 -4.29
N ILE A 241 9.55 -19.46 -3.60
CA ILE A 241 9.05 -18.13 -3.97
C ILE A 241 9.51 -17.72 -5.38
N GLU A 242 10.71 -18.13 -5.80
CA GLU A 242 11.23 -17.99 -7.17
C GLU A 242 10.37 -18.75 -8.20
N THR A 243 10.05 -20.03 -7.93
CA THR A 243 9.24 -20.85 -8.86
C THR A 243 7.85 -20.24 -9.03
N ILE A 244 7.26 -19.74 -7.93
CA ILE A 244 5.96 -19.08 -7.95
C ILE A 244 6.04 -17.77 -8.75
N TYR A 245 7.10 -16.99 -8.58
CA TYR A 245 7.32 -15.75 -9.32
C TYR A 245 7.44 -15.99 -10.84
N GLN A 246 8.20 -17.01 -11.25
CA GLN A 246 8.34 -17.40 -12.66
C GLN A 246 6.99 -17.87 -13.25
N GLN A 247 6.22 -18.67 -12.50
CA GLN A 247 4.88 -19.10 -12.91
C GLN A 247 3.89 -17.94 -13.01
N TYR A 248 3.96 -16.96 -12.11
CA TYR A 248 3.15 -15.75 -12.14
C TYR A 248 3.47 -14.88 -13.37
N GLN A 249 4.75 -14.73 -13.74
CA GLN A 249 5.12 -14.03 -14.98
C GLN A 249 4.57 -14.70 -16.25
N HIS A 250 4.61 -16.03 -16.34
CA HIS A 250 4.17 -16.75 -17.54
C HIS A 250 2.65 -16.90 -17.66
N ASN A 251 1.93 -17.18 -16.56
CA ASN A 251 0.53 -17.59 -16.60
C ASN A 251 -0.45 -16.62 -15.91
N GLN A 252 0.02 -15.49 -15.36
CA GLN A 252 -0.75 -14.45 -14.64
C GLN A 252 -1.67 -14.92 -13.49
N THR A 253 -1.61 -16.20 -13.12
CA THR A 253 -2.51 -16.83 -12.16
C THR A 253 -1.98 -16.61 -10.74
N LYS A 254 -2.80 -15.99 -9.87
CA LYS A 254 -2.43 -15.70 -8.48
C LYS A 254 -2.65 -16.94 -7.62
N PRO A 255 -1.64 -17.43 -6.88
CA PRO A 255 -1.82 -18.55 -5.97
C PRO A 255 -2.29 -18.08 -4.60
N ASN A 256 -3.22 -18.82 -3.98
CA ASN A 256 -3.70 -18.50 -2.64
C ASN A 256 -2.65 -18.90 -1.59
N LEU A 257 -2.24 -17.95 -0.77
CA LEU A 257 -1.24 -18.11 0.29
C LEU A 257 -1.90 -18.25 1.66
N LEU A 258 -1.25 -18.99 2.56
CA LEU A 258 -1.70 -19.18 3.93
C LEU A 258 -1.32 -17.97 4.79
N THR A 259 -2.32 -17.33 5.40
CA THR A 259 -2.19 -16.10 6.19
C THR A 259 -2.83 -16.28 7.56
N LEU A 260 -2.41 -15.51 8.56
CA LEU A 260 -2.96 -15.54 9.92
C LEU A 260 -4.00 -14.44 10.12
N ARG A 261 -5.21 -14.80 10.54
CA ARG A 261 -6.27 -13.87 10.95
C ARG A 261 -6.13 -13.46 12.43
N GLU A 262 -6.83 -12.40 12.82
CA GLU A 262 -6.79 -11.80 14.16
C GLU A 262 -7.23 -12.74 15.29
N ASN A 263 -7.97 -13.80 14.96
CA ASN A 263 -8.38 -14.87 15.87
C ASN A 263 -7.30 -15.96 16.10
N TRP A 264 -6.06 -15.73 15.63
CA TRP A 264 -4.94 -16.68 15.71
C TRP A 264 -5.19 -18.01 14.98
N ARG A 265 -6.02 -18.00 13.93
CA ARG A 265 -6.24 -19.12 13.00
C ARG A 265 -5.77 -18.76 11.60
N PHE A 266 -5.40 -19.79 10.83
CA PHE A 266 -4.96 -19.61 9.45
C PHE A 266 -6.13 -19.57 8.46
N ASP A 267 -5.97 -18.79 7.39
CA ASP A 267 -6.91 -18.66 6.28
C ASP A 267 -6.21 -18.24 4.98
N TRP A 268 -6.87 -18.46 3.85
CA TRP A 268 -6.32 -18.22 2.52
C TRP A 268 -6.55 -16.80 2.02
N THR A 269 -5.52 -16.16 1.48
CA THR A 269 -5.62 -14.85 0.81
C THR A 269 -4.77 -14.83 -0.46
N GLU A 270 -5.27 -14.18 -1.50
CA GLU A 270 -4.50 -13.92 -2.73
C GLU A 270 -3.51 -12.77 -2.51
N PRO A 271 -2.23 -12.92 -2.88
CA PRO A 271 -1.28 -11.81 -2.89
C PRO A 271 -1.64 -10.80 -3.98
N SER A 272 -1.54 -9.51 -3.66
CA SER A 272 -1.76 -8.44 -4.65
C SER A 272 -0.60 -8.34 -5.64
N ALA A 273 0.64 -8.58 -5.19
CA ALA A 273 1.83 -8.56 -6.03
C ALA A 273 2.95 -9.48 -5.50
N PHE A 274 3.65 -10.11 -6.44
CA PHE A 274 5.00 -10.66 -6.22
C PHE A 274 6.05 -9.65 -6.70
N ILE A 275 7.14 -9.55 -5.94
CA ILE A 275 8.23 -8.61 -6.16
C ILE A 275 9.53 -9.40 -6.14
N ASP A 276 10.33 -9.30 -7.20
CA ASP A 276 11.74 -9.64 -7.14
C ASP A 276 12.49 -8.42 -6.61
N ASP A 277 13.26 -8.59 -5.54
CA ASP A 277 13.93 -7.54 -4.76
C ASP A 277 15.47 -7.69 -4.84
N GLY A 278 15.95 -8.49 -5.80
CA GLY A 278 17.36 -8.58 -6.19
C GLY A 278 18.26 -9.30 -5.18
N ILE A 279 19.58 -9.16 -5.35
CA ILE A 279 20.55 -9.81 -4.46
C ILE A 279 20.74 -8.99 -3.18
N LYS A 280 20.39 -9.55 -2.01
CA LYS A 280 20.60 -8.95 -0.68
C LYS A 280 21.34 -9.90 0.28
N PRO A 281 22.03 -9.38 1.30
CA PRO A 281 22.60 -10.18 2.38
C PRO A 281 21.51 -10.83 3.24
N VAL A 282 21.63 -12.13 3.46
CA VAL A 282 20.61 -13.01 4.06
C VAL A 282 21.16 -13.73 5.29
N PHE A 283 20.28 -13.89 6.28
CA PHE A 283 20.55 -14.49 7.57
C PHE A 283 19.63 -15.70 7.76
N SER A 284 20.22 -16.82 8.16
CA SER A 284 19.56 -18.08 8.48
C SER A 284 19.13 -18.07 9.93
N VAL A 285 17.82 -18.13 10.16
CA VAL A 285 17.21 -18.26 11.49
C VAL A 285 16.83 -19.72 11.71
N THR A 286 17.43 -20.38 12.70
CA THR A 286 17.13 -21.78 13.04
C THR A 286 16.40 -21.89 14.38
N THR A 287 15.27 -22.60 14.39
CA THR A 287 14.40 -22.79 15.56
C THR A 287 14.71 -24.08 16.33
N ALA A 288 14.14 -24.27 17.53
CA ALA A 288 14.42 -25.41 18.38
C ALA A 288 13.70 -26.70 17.97
N LEU A 289 12.69 -26.64 17.11
CA LEU A 289 12.20 -27.75 16.29
C LEU A 289 13.09 -28.02 15.06
N GLY A 290 14.11 -27.21 14.78
CA GLY A 290 15.03 -27.36 13.66
C GLY A 290 14.50 -26.84 12.32
N ARG A 291 13.44 -26.00 12.33
CA ARG A 291 13.05 -25.25 11.13
C ARG A 291 14.09 -24.17 10.84
N GLN A 292 14.25 -23.82 9.58
CA GLN A 292 15.20 -22.80 9.14
C GLN A 292 14.53 -21.93 8.08
N ILE A 293 14.59 -20.62 8.25
CA ILE A 293 14.21 -19.65 7.22
C ILE A 293 15.37 -18.69 6.96
N GLU A 294 15.47 -18.22 5.73
CA GLU A 294 16.53 -17.35 5.27
C GLU A 294 15.93 -15.99 4.87
N THR A 295 16.23 -14.97 5.68
CA THR A 295 15.59 -13.64 5.59
C THR A 295 16.60 -12.50 5.73
N THR A 296 16.18 -11.28 5.38
CA THR A 296 16.97 -10.07 5.65
C THR A 296 16.90 -9.66 7.13
N LEU A 297 17.91 -8.97 7.66
CA LEU A 297 17.95 -8.49 9.06
C LEU A 297 16.72 -7.68 9.49
N THR A 298 16.09 -6.98 8.54
CA THR A 298 14.92 -6.13 8.73
C THR A 298 13.60 -6.89 8.77
N HIS A 299 13.61 -8.19 8.43
CA HIS A 299 12.44 -9.06 8.34
C HIS A 299 11.83 -9.29 9.74
N PRO A 300 10.52 -9.01 9.95
CA PRO A 300 9.88 -9.18 11.25
C PRO A 300 9.34 -10.60 11.46
N PHE A 301 9.61 -11.16 12.62
CA PHE A 301 9.07 -12.41 13.12
C PHE A 301 8.04 -12.13 14.21
N LEU A 302 6.96 -12.92 14.26
CA LEU A 302 5.95 -12.82 15.32
C LEU A 302 6.47 -13.45 16.61
N THR A 303 6.62 -12.66 17.68
CA THR A 303 6.94 -13.12 19.04
C THR A 303 5.71 -13.03 19.94
N ILE A 304 5.77 -13.58 21.16
CA ILE A 304 4.70 -13.44 22.16
C ILE A 304 4.44 -11.96 22.51
N THR A 305 5.44 -11.10 22.34
CA THR A 305 5.36 -9.65 22.59
C THR A 305 5.06 -8.82 21.34
N GLY A 306 4.57 -9.43 20.26
CA GLY A 306 4.32 -8.77 18.98
C GLY A 306 5.44 -8.98 17.95
N TRP A 307 5.46 -8.17 16.90
CA TRP A 307 6.37 -8.37 15.76
C TRP A 307 7.75 -7.75 16.01
N GLN A 308 8.82 -8.53 15.87
CA GLN A 308 10.19 -8.08 16.11
C GLN A 308 11.10 -8.44 14.94
N GLN A 309 11.93 -7.48 14.52
CA GLN A 309 12.90 -7.68 13.43
C GLN A 309 14.02 -8.62 13.84
N LEU A 310 14.55 -9.39 12.88
CA LEU A 310 15.64 -10.33 13.13
C LEU A 310 16.86 -9.68 13.81
N GLY A 311 17.24 -8.46 13.40
CA GLY A 311 18.34 -7.71 14.02
C GLY A 311 18.12 -7.32 15.49
N LYS A 312 16.94 -7.54 16.07
CA LYS A 312 16.64 -7.34 17.51
C LYS A 312 16.35 -8.65 18.26
N LEU A 313 16.29 -9.79 17.57
CA LEU A 313 16.03 -11.09 18.18
C LEU A 313 17.34 -11.73 18.65
N CYS A 314 17.33 -12.27 19.85
CA CYS A 314 18.44 -13.00 20.42
C CYS A 314 18.20 -14.52 20.37
N VAL A 315 19.28 -15.28 20.38
CA VAL A 315 19.21 -16.74 20.57
C VAL A 315 18.55 -17.02 21.93
N GLY A 316 17.45 -17.77 21.93
CA GLY A 316 16.60 -18.05 23.08
C GLY A 316 15.19 -17.44 23.02
N ASP A 317 14.99 -16.39 22.22
CA ASP A 317 13.67 -15.77 22.02
C ASP A 317 12.68 -16.70 21.33
N LYS A 318 11.38 -16.50 21.57
CA LYS A 318 10.31 -17.35 21.04
C LYS A 318 9.55 -16.69 19.88
N ILE A 319 9.47 -17.39 18.77
CA ILE A 319 8.72 -16.99 17.56
C ILE A 319 7.52 -17.93 17.29
N ALA A 320 6.54 -17.42 16.55
CA ALA A 320 5.33 -18.14 16.17
C ALA A 320 5.56 -19.01 14.93
N LEU A 321 5.22 -20.28 15.07
CA LEU A 321 5.16 -21.28 14.01
C LEU A 321 3.71 -21.80 13.92
N PRO A 322 3.24 -22.30 12.76
CA PRO A 322 2.01 -23.05 12.68
C PRO A 322 2.15 -24.36 13.47
N ARG A 323 1.10 -24.71 14.22
CA ARG A 323 0.94 -25.99 14.93
C ARG A 323 0.31 -27.06 14.04
N LYS A 324 -0.54 -26.64 13.09
CA LYS A 324 -1.24 -27.51 12.15
C LYS A 324 -1.51 -26.75 10.86
N ILE A 325 -1.21 -27.38 9.73
CA ILE A 325 -1.56 -26.88 8.38
C ILE A 325 -2.48 -27.93 7.76
N ALA A 326 -3.79 -27.83 8.01
CA ALA A 326 -4.77 -28.88 7.70
C ALA A 326 -5.11 -28.98 6.20
N VAL A 327 -4.09 -29.03 5.34
CA VAL A 327 -4.18 -28.86 3.89
C VAL A 327 -3.72 -30.14 3.21
N PHE A 328 -4.67 -30.80 2.56
CA PHE A 328 -4.46 -32.01 1.76
C PHE A 328 -5.11 -31.76 0.39
N GLY A 329 -4.48 -32.25 -0.67
CA GLY A 329 -5.03 -32.08 -2.01
C GLY A 329 -6.10 -33.12 -2.33
N LYS A 330 -6.47 -33.21 -3.60
CA LYS A 330 -7.53 -34.09 -4.11
C LYS A 330 -7.02 -35.16 -5.08
N GLU A 331 -5.70 -35.26 -5.29
CA GLU A 331 -5.15 -36.27 -6.18
C GLU A 331 -5.31 -37.67 -5.57
N VAL A 332 -5.81 -38.60 -6.38
CA VAL A 332 -5.97 -40.02 -6.04
C VAL A 332 -5.00 -40.81 -6.90
N CYS A 333 -4.22 -41.67 -6.26
CA CYS A 333 -3.16 -42.47 -6.87
C CYS A 333 -3.31 -43.94 -6.40
N PRO A 334 -3.02 -44.95 -7.23
CA PRO A 334 -3.04 -46.35 -6.82
C PRO A 334 -2.20 -46.61 -5.56
N ALA A 335 -2.76 -47.35 -4.61
CA ALA A 335 -2.08 -47.62 -3.34
C ALA A 335 -0.76 -48.41 -3.51
N CYS A 336 -0.59 -49.16 -4.61
CA CYS A 336 0.65 -49.85 -4.95
C CYS A 336 1.79 -48.86 -5.26
N GLU A 337 1.54 -47.82 -6.06
CA GLU A 337 2.51 -46.77 -6.40
C GLU A 337 3.02 -46.04 -5.16
N ILE A 338 2.11 -45.63 -4.28
CA ILE A 338 2.45 -44.93 -3.03
C ILE A 338 3.31 -45.80 -2.10
N LYS A 339 2.96 -47.10 -1.97
CA LYS A 339 3.76 -48.05 -1.21
C LYS A 339 5.16 -48.21 -1.79
N LEU A 340 5.27 -48.42 -3.11
CA LEU A 340 6.56 -48.58 -3.79
C LEU A 340 7.43 -47.34 -3.61
N LEU A 341 6.87 -46.14 -3.81
CA LEU A 341 7.60 -44.89 -3.62
C LEU A 341 8.12 -44.75 -2.18
N ALA A 342 7.29 -45.04 -1.17
CA ALA A 342 7.71 -44.95 0.23
C ALA A 342 8.85 -45.93 0.58
N TYR A 343 8.75 -47.19 0.13
CA TYR A 343 9.78 -48.20 0.37
C TYR A 343 11.10 -47.88 -0.38
N LEU A 344 11.01 -47.37 -1.62
CA LEU A 344 12.19 -46.99 -2.41
C LEU A 344 12.87 -45.71 -1.89
N LEU A 345 12.11 -44.78 -1.28
CA LEU A 345 12.67 -43.60 -0.62
C LEU A 345 13.39 -43.92 0.69
N GLY A 346 12.90 -44.89 1.48
CA GLY A 346 13.60 -45.45 2.64
C GLY A 346 14.78 -46.34 2.25
N ASP A 347 14.67 -47.65 2.49
CA ASP A 347 15.73 -48.65 2.26
C ASP A 347 16.04 -48.96 0.77
N GLY A 348 15.52 -48.18 -0.18
CA GLY A 348 15.78 -48.38 -1.62
C GLY A 348 17.09 -47.78 -2.10
N SER A 349 17.82 -48.53 -2.92
CA SER A 349 18.93 -48.06 -3.76
C SER A 349 18.45 -47.83 -5.20
N LEU A 350 18.71 -46.63 -5.72
CA LEU A 350 18.22 -46.12 -7.01
C LEU A 350 19.34 -45.73 -7.98
N THR A 351 20.59 -46.09 -7.67
CA THR A 351 21.81 -45.69 -8.38
C THR A 351 22.44 -46.81 -9.21
N GLU A 352 21.99 -48.05 -9.02
CA GLU A 352 22.45 -49.22 -9.76
C GLU A 352 21.65 -49.44 -11.06
N THR A 353 22.07 -50.40 -11.89
CA THR A 353 21.37 -50.77 -13.14
C THR A 353 19.95 -51.32 -12.94
N SER A 354 19.57 -51.67 -11.71
CA SER A 354 18.23 -52.14 -11.33
C SER A 354 17.86 -51.60 -9.95
N PRO A 355 16.61 -51.18 -9.68
CA PRO A 355 16.20 -50.78 -8.34
C PRO A 355 16.31 -51.96 -7.37
N ARG A 356 16.97 -51.71 -6.23
CA ARG A 356 17.21 -52.69 -5.16
C ARG A 356 16.55 -52.22 -3.87
N PHE A 357 15.93 -53.12 -3.13
CA PHE A 357 15.37 -52.86 -1.79
C PHE A 357 15.92 -53.86 -0.78
N THR A 358 16.35 -53.40 0.39
CA THR A 358 16.98 -54.25 1.42
C THR A 358 16.30 -54.05 2.77
N ASN A 359 15.56 -55.05 3.26
CA ASN A 359 14.91 -54.98 4.57
C ASN A 359 14.87 -56.37 5.21
N THR A 360 14.94 -56.43 6.55
CA THR A 360 15.01 -57.70 7.30
C THR A 360 13.65 -58.24 7.76
N ASN A 361 12.56 -57.47 7.61
CA ASN A 361 11.24 -57.84 8.12
C ASN A 361 10.38 -58.52 7.02
N PRO A 362 9.99 -59.80 7.17
CA PRO A 362 9.25 -60.53 6.13
C PRO A 362 7.90 -59.89 5.81
N LYS A 363 7.18 -59.31 6.78
CA LYS A 363 5.90 -58.61 6.53
C LYS A 363 6.06 -57.41 5.59
N ILE A 364 7.22 -56.75 5.62
CA ILE A 364 7.55 -55.62 4.74
C ILE A 364 7.93 -56.14 3.35
N GLN A 365 8.73 -57.21 3.27
CA GLN A 365 9.07 -57.87 2.01
C GLN A 365 7.81 -58.34 1.25
N ASP A 366 6.86 -58.99 1.95
CA ASP A 366 5.62 -59.49 1.35
C ASP A 366 4.67 -58.37 0.86
N ASP A 367 4.60 -57.23 1.56
CA ASP A 367 3.83 -56.06 1.12
C ASP A 367 4.52 -55.33 -0.06
N PHE A 368 5.85 -55.33 -0.09
CA PHE A 368 6.64 -54.81 -1.22
C PHE A 368 6.48 -55.67 -2.47
N ILE A 369 6.63 -57.00 -2.38
CA ILE A 369 6.45 -57.93 -3.50
C ILE A 369 5.05 -57.77 -4.11
N ARG A 370 4.00 -57.80 -3.27
CA ARG A 370 2.61 -57.57 -3.74
C ARG A 370 2.43 -56.20 -4.39
N ALA A 371 3.09 -55.15 -3.91
CA ALA A 371 3.02 -53.83 -4.53
C ALA A 371 3.72 -53.80 -5.91
N VAL A 372 4.86 -54.50 -6.09
CA VAL A 372 5.54 -54.64 -7.39
C VAL A 372 4.66 -55.42 -8.39
N GLU A 373 4.08 -56.54 -7.95
CA GLU A 373 3.20 -57.37 -8.77
C GLU A 373 1.92 -56.64 -9.21
N GLN A 374 1.33 -55.83 -8.32
CA GLN A 374 0.18 -54.98 -8.62
C GLN A 374 0.52 -53.79 -9.52
N PHE A 375 1.74 -53.25 -9.44
CA PHE A 375 2.18 -52.13 -10.27
C PHE A 375 2.43 -52.55 -11.73
N SER A 376 3.07 -53.71 -11.95
CA SER A 376 3.16 -54.27 -13.31
C SER A 376 3.37 -55.78 -13.32
N PRO A 377 2.53 -56.55 -14.06
CA PRO A 377 2.70 -58.00 -14.19
C PRO A 377 3.96 -58.39 -14.98
N ILE A 378 4.66 -57.43 -15.60
CA ILE A 378 5.90 -57.63 -16.37
C ILE A 378 7.12 -57.68 -15.45
N LEU A 379 7.04 -57.14 -14.23
CA LEU A 379 8.15 -57.13 -13.27
C LEU A 379 8.22 -58.46 -12.52
N LYS A 380 9.44 -58.88 -12.18
CA LYS A 380 9.75 -59.99 -11.29
C LYS A 380 10.64 -59.48 -10.15
N VAL A 381 10.32 -59.88 -8.93
CA VAL A 381 11.21 -59.71 -7.78
C VAL A 381 12.05 -60.97 -7.60
N THR A 382 13.33 -60.78 -7.36
CA THR A 382 14.34 -61.83 -7.12
C THR A 382 14.93 -61.59 -5.74
N ILE A 383 15.00 -62.62 -4.89
CA ILE A 383 15.48 -62.51 -3.51
C ILE A 383 16.87 -63.14 -3.44
N ASP A 384 17.88 -62.31 -3.20
CA ASP A 384 19.25 -62.76 -2.96
C ASP A 384 19.51 -62.78 -1.44
N ASN A 385 19.64 -63.98 -0.88
CA ASN A 385 19.88 -64.19 0.54
C ASN A 385 21.38 -64.23 0.86
N TYR A 386 21.93 -63.14 1.39
CA TYR A 386 23.31 -63.07 1.88
C TYR A 386 23.40 -63.59 3.33
N GLY A 387 23.07 -64.87 3.52
CA GLY A 387 23.08 -65.53 4.82
C GLY A 387 22.17 -64.90 5.86
N ASP A 388 22.52 -65.09 7.14
CA ASP A 388 21.63 -64.93 8.30
C ASP A 388 21.31 -63.47 8.71
N ARG A 389 21.53 -62.47 7.84
CA ARG A 389 21.44 -61.04 8.23
C ARG A 389 20.75 -60.06 7.28
N ILE A 390 20.86 -60.18 5.94
CA ILE A 390 20.17 -59.25 5.01
C ILE A 390 19.76 -59.98 3.71
N SER A 391 18.47 -59.93 3.38
CA SER A 391 17.96 -60.30 2.05
C SER A 391 17.87 -59.05 1.17
N ALA A 392 18.43 -59.12 -0.04
CA ALA A 392 18.30 -58.07 -1.05
C ALA A 392 17.24 -58.45 -2.09
N LEU A 393 16.26 -57.58 -2.32
CA LEU A 393 15.22 -57.74 -3.33
C LEU A 393 15.61 -56.96 -4.58
N HIS A 394 15.92 -57.70 -5.65
CA HIS A 394 16.24 -57.18 -6.98
C HIS A 394 15.00 -57.22 -7.88
N ILE A 395 14.60 -56.06 -8.44
CA ILE A 395 13.50 -55.96 -9.40
C ILE A 395 14.06 -56.03 -10.81
N THR A 396 13.53 -56.92 -11.65
CA THR A 396 13.92 -57.08 -13.07
C THR A 396 12.70 -57.36 -13.95
N ALA A 397 12.72 -56.93 -15.21
CA ALA A 397 11.72 -57.33 -16.20
C ALA A 397 11.76 -58.86 -16.48
N LYS A 398 10.58 -59.47 -16.61
CA LYS A 398 10.41 -60.91 -16.96
C LYS A 398 10.92 -61.29 -18.35
N LYS A 399 11.20 -60.32 -19.24
CA LYS A 399 11.80 -60.53 -20.56
C LYS A 399 13.07 -59.69 -20.70
N ARG A 400 14.16 -60.31 -21.20
CA ARG A 400 15.37 -59.56 -21.60
C ARG A 400 15.04 -58.68 -22.81
N GLY A 401 15.36 -57.38 -22.72
CA GLY A 401 15.22 -56.42 -23.82
C GLY A 401 14.00 -55.49 -23.77
N THR A 402 13.10 -55.63 -22.79
CA THR A 402 12.01 -54.66 -22.56
C THR A 402 12.44 -53.58 -21.57
N CYS A 403 12.15 -52.30 -21.86
CA CYS A 403 12.37 -51.20 -20.90
C CYS A 403 11.60 -51.44 -19.60
N ASP A 404 12.26 -51.32 -18.45
CA ASP A 404 11.62 -51.46 -17.14
C ASP A 404 10.61 -50.31 -16.91
N PRO A 405 9.30 -50.61 -16.74
CA PRO A 405 8.28 -49.58 -16.50
C PRO A 405 8.56 -48.81 -15.21
N LEU A 406 9.11 -49.49 -14.19
CA LEU A 406 9.48 -48.87 -12.92
C LEU A 406 10.63 -47.88 -13.05
N ILE A 407 11.65 -48.15 -13.88
CA ILE A 407 12.76 -47.21 -14.11
C ILE A 407 12.27 -46.00 -14.91
N THR A 408 11.33 -46.20 -15.84
CA THR A 408 10.70 -45.11 -16.60
C THR A 408 9.91 -44.20 -15.64
N TRP A 409 9.02 -44.77 -14.84
CA TRP A 409 8.24 -44.04 -13.83
C TRP A 409 9.11 -43.31 -12.79
N LEU A 410 10.19 -43.93 -12.29
CA LEU A 410 11.12 -43.28 -11.37
C LEU A 410 11.96 -42.17 -12.02
N ARG A 411 12.14 -42.21 -13.35
CA ARG A 411 12.78 -41.15 -14.15
C ARG A 411 11.82 -39.99 -14.38
N ASP A 412 10.56 -40.27 -14.67
CA ASP A 412 9.49 -39.26 -14.81
C ASP A 412 9.25 -38.52 -13.49
N LEU A 413 9.32 -39.24 -12.36
CA LEU A 413 9.32 -38.66 -11.00
C LEU A 413 10.66 -37.99 -10.61
N GLY A 414 11.68 -38.04 -11.47
CA GLY A 414 12.98 -37.39 -11.24
C GLY A 414 13.76 -37.90 -10.03
N ILE A 415 13.57 -39.17 -9.63
CA ILE A 415 14.24 -39.78 -8.45
C ILE A 415 15.31 -40.80 -8.86
N TRP A 416 15.19 -41.39 -10.06
CA TRP A 416 16.16 -42.34 -10.60
C TRP A 416 17.57 -41.74 -10.69
N GLY A 417 18.59 -42.49 -10.28
CA GLY A 417 19.99 -42.06 -10.32
C GLY A 417 20.41 -41.07 -9.21
N LYS A 418 19.51 -40.63 -8.32
CA LYS A 418 19.87 -39.73 -7.20
C LYS A 418 20.50 -40.51 -6.04
N ASN A 419 21.60 -39.96 -5.51
CA ASN A 419 22.26 -40.48 -4.30
C ASN A 419 21.40 -40.28 -3.05
N VAL A 420 21.67 -41.03 -1.97
CA VAL A 420 20.90 -41.00 -0.71
C VAL A 420 20.77 -39.58 -0.12
N HIS A 421 21.81 -38.75 -0.27
CA HIS A 421 21.82 -37.34 0.15
C HIS A 421 20.87 -36.43 -0.64
N GLN A 422 20.51 -36.82 -1.87
CA GLN A 422 19.71 -36.06 -2.83
C GLN A 422 18.26 -36.56 -2.93
N LYS A 423 17.88 -37.59 -2.16
CA LYS A 423 16.49 -38.08 -2.08
C LYS A 423 15.57 -36.94 -1.62
N THR A 424 14.44 -36.79 -2.33
CA THR A 424 13.38 -35.80 -2.10
C THR A 424 12.02 -36.44 -2.35
N ILE A 425 11.00 -36.03 -1.60
CA ILE A 425 9.61 -36.40 -1.89
C ILE A 425 9.14 -35.67 -3.17
N PRO A 426 8.59 -36.39 -4.17
CA PRO A 426 7.99 -35.78 -5.35
C PRO A 426 6.77 -34.89 -5.04
N ASP A 427 6.55 -33.88 -5.88
CA ASP A 427 5.51 -32.86 -5.68
C ASP A 427 4.09 -33.41 -5.55
N PHE A 428 3.73 -34.43 -6.33
CA PHE A 428 2.38 -35.00 -6.35
C PHE A 428 1.97 -35.55 -4.97
N VAL A 429 2.93 -36.04 -4.18
CA VAL A 429 2.68 -36.56 -2.82
C VAL A 429 2.09 -35.48 -1.90
N PHE A 430 2.42 -34.21 -2.11
CA PHE A 430 1.87 -33.08 -1.34
C PHE A 430 0.44 -32.69 -1.76
N ARG A 431 -0.01 -33.13 -2.93
CA ARG A 431 -1.37 -32.91 -3.48
C ARG A 431 -2.28 -34.15 -3.34
N LEU A 432 -1.79 -35.22 -2.74
CA LEU A 432 -2.60 -36.41 -2.42
C LEU A 432 -3.63 -36.13 -1.31
N GLU A 433 -4.69 -36.94 -1.33
CA GLU A 433 -5.70 -37.00 -0.26
C GLU A 433 -5.08 -37.44 1.10
N LYS A 434 -5.66 -36.99 2.22
CA LYS A 434 -5.19 -37.28 3.58
C LYS A 434 -4.93 -38.77 3.83
N SER A 435 -5.81 -39.65 3.36
CA SER A 435 -5.70 -41.10 3.52
C SER A 435 -4.46 -41.69 2.84
N LEU A 436 -4.13 -41.17 1.64
CA LEU A 436 -2.99 -41.60 0.84
C LEU A 436 -1.66 -41.06 1.37
N VAL A 437 -1.63 -39.82 1.87
CA VAL A 437 -0.46 -39.26 2.58
C VAL A 437 -0.19 -40.04 3.87
N ALA A 438 -1.23 -40.46 4.60
CA ALA A 438 -1.07 -41.30 5.78
C ALA A 438 -0.49 -42.68 5.42
N LEU A 439 -0.95 -43.31 4.33
CA LEU A 439 -0.38 -44.56 3.81
C LEU A 439 1.10 -44.41 3.41
N PHE A 440 1.46 -43.31 2.73
CA PHE A 440 2.84 -43.00 2.37
C PHE A 440 3.75 -42.91 3.60
N LEU A 441 3.36 -42.10 4.59
CA LEU A 441 4.11 -41.95 5.83
C LEU A 441 4.18 -43.27 6.62
N ASN A 442 3.09 -44.03 6.67
CA ASN A 442 3.03 -45.33 7.34
C ASN A 442 4.09 -46.33 6.82
N ARG A 443 4.30 -46.36 5.50
CA ARG A 443 5.32 -47.21 4.87
C ARG A 443 6.73 -46.64 5.00
N LEU A 444 6.90 -45.33 4.89
CA LEU A 444 8.20 -44.69 5.12
C LEU A 444 8.69 -44.93 6.57
N PHE A 445 7.81 -44.79 7.56
CA PHE A 445 8.12 -45.09 8.96
C PHE A 445 8.30 -46.59 9.27
N ALA A 446 7.87 -47.50 8.38
CA ALA A 446 8.16 -48.93 8.53
C ALA A 446 9.64 -49.25 8.29
N THR A 447 10.29 -48.48 7.40
CA THR A 447 11.74 -48.53 7.11
C THR A 447 12.55 -47.81 8.21
N ASP A 448 13.03 -46.58 7.99
CA ASP A 448 13.90 -45.83 8.92
C ASP A 448 13.17 -45.25 10.17
N GLY A 449 11.84 -45.41 10.26
CA GLY A 449 11.07 -44.96 11.40
C GLY A 449 11.22 -45.89 12.60
N TRP A 450 11.24 -45.35 13.82
CA TRP A 450 11.36 -46.14 15.04
C TRP A 450 10.40 -45.66 16.13
N ILE A 451 10.08 -46.55 17.06
CA ILE A 451 9.28 -46.25 18.24
C ILE A 451 9.83 -47.07 19.41
N SER A 452 10.08 -46.43 20.55
CA SER A 452 10.64 -47.09 21.72
C SER A 452 10.13 -46.48 23.02
N VAL A 453 10.27 -47.23 24.11
CA VAL A 453 10.00 -46.78 25.46
C VAL A 453 11.33 -46.67 26.19
N LEU A 454 11.69 -45.47 26.62
CA LEU A 454 12.89 -45.19 27.41
C LEU A 454 12.79 -45.85 28.78
N SER A 455 13.92 -46.11 29.45
CA SER A 455 13.97 -46.70 30.81
C SER A 455 13.22 -45.88 31.88
N ILE A 456 13.10 -44.57 31.68
CA ILE A 456 12.30 -43.64 32.50
C ILE A 456 10.77 -43.88 32.32
N GLY A 457 10.40 -44.71 31.34
CA GLY A 457 9.03 -44.96 30.91
C GLY A 457 8.44 -43.74 30.22
N GLN A 458 9.19 -43.15 29.30
CA GLN A 458 8.71 -42.13 28.34
C GLN A 458 8.74 -42.74 26.94
N VAL A 459 7.64 -42.57 26.20
CA VAL A 459 7.54 -42.98 24.80
C VAL A 459 8.24 -41.96 23.91
N GLN A 460 9.06 -42.43 22.97
CA GLN A 460 9.62 -41.61 21.91
C GLN A 460 9.50 -42.34 20.57
N SER A 461 9.12 -41.62 19.53
CA SER A 461 9.22 -42.08 18.15
C SER A 461 10.13 -41.15 17.36
N GLY A 462 10.65 -41.63 16.24
CA GLY A 462 11.40 -40.80 15.32
C GLY A 462 11.53 -41.40 13.93
N TYR A 463 12.14 -40.63 13.04
CA TYR A 463 12.51 -41.02 11.68
C TYR A 463 13.93 -40.51 11.42
N ALA A 464 14.82 -41.35 10.91
CA ALA A 464 16.20 -40.98 10.62
C ALA A 464 16.47 -41.02 9.11
N THR A 465 17.16 -40.03 8.56
CA THR A 465 17.57 -40.05 7.15
C THR A 465 18.84 -39.23 6.94
N VAL A 466 19.56 -39.50 5.85
CA VAL A 466 20.78 -38.77 5.49
C VAL A 466 20.46 -37.46 4.74
N SER A 467 19.31 -37.38 4.06
CA SER A 467 18.87 -36.19 3.31
C SER A 467 18.19 -35.14 4.21
N LYS A 468 18.81 -33.97 4.34
CA LYS A 468 18.23 -32.80 5.05
C LYS A 468 16.89 -32.37 4.45
N LYS A 469 16.76 -32.42 3.11
CA LYS A 469 15.54 -32.01 2.41
C LYS A 469 14.40 -33.02 2.62
N LEU A 470 14.69 -34.32 2.54
CA LEU A 470 13.71 -35.37 2.86
C LEU A 470 13.23 -35.24 4.32
N ALA A 471 14.13 -35.03 5.28
CA ALA A 471 13.76 -34.85 6.68
C ALA A 471 12.81 -33.65 6.89
N ARG A 472 13.05 -32.52 6.20
CA ARG A 472 12.15 -31.34 6.24
C ARG A 472 10.80 -31.60 5.58
N GLN A 473 10.80 -32.24 4.41
CA GLN A 473 9.56 -32.60 3.72
C GLN A 473 8.69 -33.54 4.57
N VAL A 474 9.29 -34.52 5.25
CA VAL A 474 8.59 -35.38 6.24
C VAL A 474 8.11 -34.56 7.45
N GLN A 475 8.94 -33.64 7.98
CA GLN A 475 8.54 -32.75 9.08
C GLN A 475 7.32 -31.89 8.72
N HIS A 476 7.25 -31.38 7.50
CA HIS A 476 6.12 -30.61 7.00
C HIS A 476 4.88 -31.50 6.76
N LEU A 477 5.03 -32.71 6.19
CA LEU A 477 3.90 -33.64 6.06
C LEU A 477 3.30 -34.01 7.42
N LEU A 478 4.14 -34.27 8.43
CA LEU A 478 3.70 -34.52 9.81
C LEU A 478 2.95 -33.31 10.40
N LEU A 479 3.41 -32.08 10.12
CA LEU A 479 2.72 -30.85 10.53
C LEU A 479 1.29 -30.77 9.98
N ARG A 480 1.00 -31.34 8.81
CA ARG A 480 -0.37 -31.32 8.24
C ARG A 480 -1.38 -32.12 9.06
N PHE A 481 -0.94 -33.23 9.64
CA PHE A 481 -1.70 -33.99 10.61
C PHE A 481 -1.76 -33.30 11.99
N GLY A 482 -0.94 -32.27 12.23
CA GLY A 482 -0.79 -31.59 13.53
C GLY A 482 0.23 -32.26 14.45
N ILE A 483 1.14 -33.07 13.90
CA ILE A 483 2.19 -33.77 14.62
C ILE A 483 3.44 -32.88 14.69
N ILE A 484 3.87 -32.54 15.92
CA ILE A 484 5.06 -31.73 16.14
C ILE A 484 6.30 -32.64 16.22
N ALA A 485 7.16 -32.56 15.20
CA ALA A 485 8.43 -33.27 15.14
C ALA A 485 9.62 -32.30 15.27
N LYS A 486 10.61 -32.66 16.08
CA LYS A 486 11.86 -31.91 16.27
C LYS A 486 12.99 -32.51 15.44
N LEU A 487 13.52 -31.75 14.50
CA LEU A 487 14.68 -32.12 13.69
C LEU A 487 15.99 -31.90 14.48
N LYS A 488 16.88 -32.89 14.46
CA LYS A 488 18.22 -32.85 15.03
C LYS A 488 19.24 -33.37 14.01
N TYR A 489 20.46 -32.83 14.08
CA TYR A 489 21.62 -33.39 13.39
C TYR A 489 22.40 -34.29 14.36
N LYS A 490 22.82 -35.48 13.91
CA LYS A 490 23.50 -36.47 14.76
C LYS A 490 24.59 -37.18 13.96
N SER A 491 25.77 -37.30 14.55
CA SER A 491 26.82 -38.20 14.09
C SER A 491 26.64 -39.59 14.70
N VAL A 492 26.64 -40.63 13.88
CA VAL A 492 26.60 -42.03 14.32
C VAL A 492 27.80 -42.75 13.72
N LYS A 493 28.54 -43.47 14.58
CA LYS A 493 29.70 -44.25 14.16
C LYS A 493 29.24 -45.62 13.67
N TYR A 494 29.49 -45.94 12.40
CA TYR A 494 29.14 -47.20 11.76
C TYR A 494 30.36 -47.72 11.00
N ASN A 495 30.71 -48.99 11.14
CA ASN A 495 31.93 -49.60 10.57
C ASN A 495 33.20 -48.72 10.68
N GLN A 496 33.45 -48.19 11.88
CA GLN A 496 34.56 -47.29 12.23
C GLN A 496 34.50 -45.85 11.65
N GLU A 497 33.72 -45.60 10.61
CA GLU A 497 33.49 -44.26 10.03
C GLU A 497 32.39 -43.47 10.75
N ILE A 498 32.42 -42.14 10.62
CA ILE A 498 31.43 -41.23 11.21
C ILE A 498 30.43 -40.82 10.13
N HIS A 499 29.20 -41.34 10.21
CA HIS A 499 28.12 -40.95 9.32
C HIS A 499 27.26 -39.87 9.96
N HIS A 500 26.90 -38.86 9.17
CA HIS A 500 26.05 -37.76 9.61
C HIS A 500 24.61 -37.98 9.14
N LEU A 501 23.67 -37.97 10.08
CA LEU A 501 22.25 -38.16 9.80
C LEU A 501 21.37 -37.09 10.45
N TRP A 502 20.20 -36.89 9.86
CA TRP A 502 19.13 -36.03 10.33
C TRP A 502 18.06 -36.91 10.99
N GLN A 503 17.80 -36.66 12.27
CA GLN A 503 16.85 -37.43 13.08
C GLN A 503 15.68 -36.52 13.45
N LEU A 504 14.47 -36.88 13.02
CA LEU A 504 13.21 -36.34 13.54
C LEU A 504 12.84 -37.07 14.83
N ASP A 505 12.61 -36.33 15.90
CA ASP A 505 12.13 -36.84 17.18
C ASP A 505 10.69 -36.35 17.42
N ILE A 506 9.78 -37.28 17.69
CA ILE A 506 8.40 -37.03 18.09
C ILE A 506 8.27 -37.45 19.56
N THR A 507 8.21 -36.44 20.44
CA THR A 507 8.17 -36.60 21.91
C THR A 507 6.87 -36.14 22.54
N ASP A 508 6.06 -35.37 21.81
CA ASP A 508 4.76 -34.90 22.30
C ASP A 508 3.68 -35.98 22.19
N ILE A 509 2.81 -36.06 23.18
CA ILE A 509 1.89 -37.18 23.36
C ILE A 509 0.65 -37.06 22.49
N LEU A 510 0.13 -35.85 22.29
CA LEU A 510 -0.95 -35.61 21.33
C LEU A 510 -0.45 -35.94 19.91
N SER A 511 0.77 -35.49 19.58
CA SER A 511 1.46 -35.83 18.35
C SER A 511 1.68 -37.34 18.18
N LEU A 512 2.07 -38.07 19.24
CA LEU A 512 2.21 -39.55 19.22
C LEU A 512 0.86 -40.27 19.10
N GLN A 513 -0.21 -39.78 19.74
CA GLN A 513 -1.56 -40.34 19.61
C GLN A 513 -2.11 -40.16 18.19
N ILE A 514 -1.95 -38.98 17.59
CA ILE A 514 -2.31 -38.72 16.18
C ILE A 514 -1.47 -39.63 15.26
N LEU A 515 -0.15 -39.73 15.49
CA LEU A 515 0.73 -40.62 14.73
C LEU A 515 0.29 -42.08 14.81
N ILE A 516 -0.11 -42.58 15.99
CA ILE A 516 -0.55 -43.97 16.18
C ILE A 516 -1.94 -44.24 15.58
N ASN A 517 -2.85 -43.27 15.67
CA ASN A 517 -4.26 -43.44 15.28
C ASN A 517 -4.52 -43.12 13.79
N GLU A 518 -3.89 -42.08 13.24
CA GLU A 518 -4.12 -41.64 11.85
C GLU A 518 -3.10 -42.20 10.84
N ILE A 519 -1.85 -42.46 11.25
CA ILE A 519 -0.79 -42.97 10.36
C ILE A 519 -0.46 -44.44 10.66
N GLY A 520 -0.17 -44.78 11.92
CA GLY A 520 0.23 -46.10 12.38
C GLY A 520 1.65 -46.53 11.97
N PHE A 521 2.10 -47.68 12.48
CA PHE A 521 3.41 -48.27 12.16
C PHE A 521 3.25 -49.67 11.58
N PHE A 522 3.60 -49.86 10.31
CA PHE A 522 3.59 -51.18 9.69
C PHE A 522 4.84 -51.99 10.08
N GLY A 523 4.67 -53.28 10.36
CA GLY A 523 5.75 -54.20 10.71
C GLY A 523 6.35 -54.06 12.12
N LYS A 524 5.91 -53.10 12.96
CA LYS A 524 6.45 -52.84 14.32
C LYS A 524 5.35 -52.94 15.41
N GLU A 525 4.47 -53.92 15.26
CA GLU A 525 3.24 -54.12 16.03
C GLU A 525 3.50 -54.41 17.53
N ASP A 526 4.51 -55.22 17.87
CA ASP A 526 4.84 -55.56 19.27
C ASP A 526 5.33 -54.36 20.08
N ALA A 527 6.05 -53.44 19.42
CA ALA A 527 6.47 -52.17 20.02
C ALA A 527 5.26 -51.23 20.22
N LEU A 528 4.33 -51.21 19.25
CA LEU A 528 3.10 -50.43 19.31
C LEU A 528 2.19 -50.89 20.47
N GLN A 529 2.08 -52.20 20.73
CA GLN A 529 1.31 -52.70 21.89
C GLN A 529 1.92 -52.22 23.22
N LYS A 530 3.24 -52.40 23.42
CA LYS A 530 3.95 -51.93 24.63
C LYS A 530 3.75 -50.42 24.86
N VAL A 531 3.78 -49.63 23.78
CA VAL A 531 3.51 -48.19 23.83
C VAL A 531 2.06 -47.87 24.22
N LYS A 532 1.07 -48.55 23.62
CA LYS A 532 -0.35 -48.35 23.96
C LYS A 532 -0.64 -48.67 25.43
N THR A 533 -0.05 -49.72 26.00
CA THR A 533 -0.16 -50.02 27.43
C THR A 533 0.39 -48.87 28.27
N VAL A 534 1.61 -48.39 27.99
CA VAL A 534 2.28 -47.33 28.75
C VAL A 534 1.56 -45.98 28.65
N LEU A 535 1.00 -45.63 27.50
CA LEU A 535 0.21 -44.40 27.31
C LEU A 535 -1.08 -44.40 28.14
N ASN A 536 -1.69 -45.56 28.36
CA ASN A 536 -2.92 -45.67 29.17
C ASN A 536 -2.65 -45.65 30.69
N THR A 537 -1.45 -46.02 31.16
CA THR A 537 -1.16 -46.14 32.60
C THR A 537 -0.56 -44.88 33.24
N LYS A 538 0.20 -44.05 32.51
CA LYS A 538 0.88 -42.87 33.08
C LYS A 538 0.21 -41.55 32.69
N ARG A 539 -0.09 -40.70 33.69
CA ARG A 539 -0.34 -39.25 33.48
C ARG A 539 1.00 -38.55 33.24
N TYR A 540 1.24 -38.13 31.99
CA TYR A 540 2.43 -37.37 31.61
C TYR A 540 2.24 -35.85 31.75
N GLN A 541 3.34 -35.12 31.95
CA GLN A 541 3.37 -33.64 31.90
C GLN A 541 4.04 -33.17 30.61
N THR A 542 3.27 -32.68 29.65
CA THR A 542 3.75 -32.15 28.37
C THR A 542 4.22 -30.69 28.47
N ASN A 543 5.36 -30.46 29.11
CA ASN A 543 5.95 -29.11 29.28
C ASN A 543 6.49 -28.48 27.98
N THR A 544 6.21 -29.06 26.80
CA THR A 544 6.75 -28.67 25.49
C THR A 544 5.83 -27.75 24.68
N ASP A 545 4.52 -27.74 24.96
CA ASP A 545 3.52 -26.87 24.32
C ASP A 545 2.94 -25.90 25.35
N SER A 546 3.83 -25.06 25.87
CA SER A 546 3.55 -24.15 26.98
C SER A 546 3.53 -22.70 26.50
N ILE A 547 2.39 -22.02 26.67
CA ILE A 547 2.28 -20.57 26.51
C ILE A 547 3.18 -19.92 27.58
N PRO A 548 4.18 -19.09 27.23
CA PRO A 548 5.17 -18.64 28.19
C PRO A 548 4.59 -17.72 29.28
N ILE A 549 5.23 -17.77 30.45
CA ILE A 549 4.76 -17.24 31.74
C ILE A 549 4.51 -15.72 31.73
N LYS A 550 5.01 -14.98 30.74
CA LYS A 550 4.70 -13.55 30.57
C LYS A 550 3.20 -13.28 30.30
N VAL A 551 2.42 -14.27 29.88
CA VAL A 551 0.94 -14.20 29.83
C VAL A 551 0.30 -14.29 31.22
N GLY A 552 1.07 -14.68 32.24
CA GLY A 552 0.68 -14.76 33.65
C GLY A 552 0.15 -13.44 34.22
N HIS A 553 0.67 -12.30 33.76
CA HIS A 553 0.14 -10.98 34.15
C HIS A 553 -1.29 -10.78 33.66
N ASN A 554 -1.58 -11.05 32.38
CA ASN A 554 -2.93 -10.96 31.82
C ASN A 554 -3.91 -11.93 32.52
N LEU A 555 -3.40 -13.09 32.96
CA LEU A 555 -4.13 -14.08 33.77
C LEU A 555 -4.48 -13.57 35.18
N THR A 556 -3.60 -12.79 35.83
CA THR A 556 -3.92 -12.13 37.11
C THR A 556 -4.89 -10.97 36.95
N THR A 557 -4.77 -10.17 35.88
CA THR A 557 -5.69 -9.07 35.57
C THR A 557 -7.10 -9.56 35.29
N ALA A 558 -7.26 -10.55 34.40
CA ALA A 558 -8.58 -11.09 34.02
C ALA A 558 -9.30 -11.83 35.16
N LYS A 559 -8.57 -12.19 36.22
CA LYS A 559 -9.06 -12.94 37.40
C LYS A 559 -9.72 -12.07 38.46
N GLY A 560 -9.39 -10.77 38.53
CA GLY A 560 -9.87 -9.86 39.56
C GLY A 560 -9.68 -10.41 40.98
N ASN A 561 -10.72 -10.30 41.82
CA ASN A 561 -10.66 -10.66 43.25
C ASN A 561 -10.82 -12.17 43.57
N GLN A 562 -10.95 -13.07 42.59
CA GLN A 562 -11.15 -14.50 42.88
C GLN A 562 -9.83 -15.19 43.28
N SER A 563 -9.81 -15.98 44.36
CA SER A 563 -8.62 -16.76 44.75
C SER A 563 -8.23 -17.81 43.69
N TRP A 564 -6.96 -18.21 43.61
CA TRP A 564 -6.54 -19.28 42.68
C TRP A 564 -7.15 -20.64 43.07
N GLU A 565 -7.44 -20.86 44.35
CA GLU A 565 -8.08 -22.08 44.84
C GLU A 565 -9.54 -22.19 44.39
N ASN A 566 -10.35 -21.12 44.51
CA ASN A 566 -11.75 -21.17 44.06
C ASN A 566 -11.87 -21.41 42.55
N LEU A 567 -11.01 -20.76 41.76
CA LEU A 567 -10.99 -20.85 40.28
C LEU A 567 -10.42 -22.20 39.79
N THR A 568 -9.59 -22.87 40.58
CA THR A 568 -9.09 -24.22 40.25
C THR A 568 -10.03 -25.32 40.74
N GLN A 569 -10.74 -25.12 41.86
CA GLN A 569 -11.80 -26.02 42.34
C GLN A 569 -13.01 -26.02 41.40
N SER A 570 -13.49 -24.87 40.93
CA SER A 570 -14.63 -24.79 39.99
C SER A 570 -14.36 -25.48 38.64
N VAL A 571 -13.08 -25.67 38.30
CA VAL A 571 -12.61 -26.27 37.04
C VAL A 571 -12.05 -27.71 37.25
N GLY A 572 -12.01 -28.20 38.49
CA GLY A 572 -11.55 -29.55 38.82
C GLY A 572 -10.03 -29.78 38.68
N ILE A 573 -9.22 -28.75 38.94
CA ILE A 573 -7.75 -28.79 38.86
C ILE A 573 -7.14 -28.79 40.27
N ASN A 574 -6.62 -29.93 40.73
CA ASN A 574 -6.00 -30.06 42.06
C ASN A 574 -4.57 -29.46 42.10
N SER A 575 -4.42 -28.14 41.98
CA SER A 575 -3.14 -27.44 42.23
C SER A 575 -3.32 -25.95 42.51
N SER A 576 -2.90 -25.49 43.69
CA SER A 576 -2.92 -24.08 44.12
C SER A 576 -1.90 -23.21 43.36
N ASN A 577 -0.72 -23.74 43.02
CA ASN A 577 0.43 -22.96 42.53
C ASN A 577 0.57 -23.10 40.99
N ILE A 578 -0.38 -22.56 40.22
CA ILE A 578 -0.37 -22.64 38.74
C ILE A 578 0.60 -21.63 38.09
N CYS A 579 0.85 -20.49 38.75
CA CYS A 579 1.68 -19.40 38.22
C CYS A 579 2.92 -19.07 39.06
N GLU A 580 3.14 -19.74 40.20
CA GLU A 580 4.31 -19.49 41.05
C GLU A 580 5.52 -20.31 40.59
N GLY A 581 6.43 -19.65 39.89
CA GLY A 581 7.73 -20.19 39.48
C GLY A 581 7.91 -20.27 37.97
N ASN A 582 9.13 -20.62 37.55
CA ASN A 582 9.57 -20.56 36.15
C ASN A 582 9.02 -21.72 35.26
N ARG A 583 7.81 -22.22 35.56
CA ARG A 583 7.12 -23.31 34.85
C ARG A 583 5.83 -22.81 34.20
N ALA A 584 5.75 -22.92 32.89
CA ALA A 584 4.60 -22.49 32.11
C ALA A 584 3.49 -23.57 32.09
N PRO A 585 2.21 -23.24 32.36
CA PRO A 585 1.11 -24.20 32.30
C PRO A 585 0.78 -24.65 30.85
N THR A 586 0.20 -25.84 30.72
CA THR A 586 -0.20 -26.43 29.44
C THR A 586 -1.47 -25.81 28.86
N LYS A 587 -1.57 -25.78 27.53
CA LYS A 587 -2.68 -25.16 26.77
C LYS A 587 -4.07 -25.68 27.18
N GLU A 588 -4.20 -26.97 27.51
CA GLU A 588 -5.46 -27.56 28.00
C GLU A 588 -5.89 -27.04 29.37
N LYS A 589 -4.95 -26.90 30.32
CA LYS A 589 -5.24 -26.33 31.64
C LYS A 589 -5.62 -24.86 31.51
N LEU A 590 -4.89 -24.13 30.66
CA LEU A 590 -5.18 -22.74 30.33
C LEU A 590 -6.56 -22.58 29.66
N LEU A 591 -6.92 -23.43 28.70
CA LEU A 591 -8.24 -23.38 28.06
C LEU A 591 -9.37 -23.54 29.07
N LYS A 592 -9.26 -24.51 29.98
CA LYS A 592 -10.24 -24.75 31.04
C LYS A 592 -10.34 -23.60 32.06
N LEU A 593 -9.22 -22.92 32.34
CA LEU A 593 -9.21 -21.71 33.17
C LEU A 593 -9.82 -20.52 32.41
N PHE A 594 -9.49 -20.33 31.13
CA PHE A 594 -10.01 -19.23 30.30
C PHE A 594 -11.50 -19.37 29.97
N SER A 595 -12.04 -20.59 29.88
CA SER A 595 -13.49 -20.82 29.78
C SER A 595 -14.24 -20.46 31.07
N ALA A 596 -13.56 -20.41 32.22
CA ALA A 596 -14.14 -19.97 33.50
C ALA A 596 -13.95 -18.46 33.77
N ILE A 597 -13.10 -17.78 33.00
CA ILE A 597 -12.74 -16.35 33.14
C ILE A 597 -13.47 -15.48 32.08
N ASP A 598 -14.19 -16.11 31.14
CA ASP A 598 -15.04 -15.46 30.13
C ASP A 598 -14.34 -14.39 29.25
N CYS A 599 -13.02 -14.52 29.07
CA CYS A 599 -12.18 -13.59 28.32
C CYS A 599 -11.86 -14.12 26.91
N GLN A 600 -12.58 -13.61 25.90
CA GLN A 600 -12.50 -14.08 24.50
C GLN A 600 -11.08 -14.04 23.91
N SER A 601 -10.25 -13.04 24.22
CA SER A 601 -8.88 -12.92 23.69
C SER A 601 -7.95 -14.02 24.21
N LEU A 602 -8.08 -14.38 25.49
CA LEU A 602 -7.33 -15.47 26.12
C LEU A 602 -7.85 -16.85 25.66
N GLN A 603 -9.17 -17.00 25.47
CA GLN A 603 -9.76 -18.19 24.85
C GLN A 603 -9.28 -18.37 23.40
N ASN A 604 -9.19 -17.30 22.61
CA ASN A 604 -8.61 -17.34 21.26
C ASN A 604 -7.13 -17.73 21.30
N LEU A 605 -6.35 -17.22 22.26
CA LEU A 605 -4.94 -17.60 22.41
C LEU A 605 -4.76 -19.08 22.83
N ALA A 606 -5.68 -19.65 23.61
CA ALA A 606 -5.69 -21.08 23.94
C ALA A 606 -6.29 -21.99 22.84
N THR A 607 -7.13 -21.45 21.95
CA THR A 607 -7.66 -22.18 20.77
C THR A 607 -6.89 -21.90 19.47
N SER A 608 -5.79 -21.14 19.55
CA SER A 608 -4.95 -20.74 18.41
C SER A 608 -4.27 -21.92 17.71
N ASP A 609 -4.05 -21.77 16.39
CA ASP A 609 -3.30 -22.71 15.55
C ASP A 609 -1.78 -22.50 15.61
N ILE A 610 -1.30 -21.72 16.59
CA ILE A 610 0.12 -21.34 16.72
C ILE A 610 0.84 -22.14 17.81
N TYR A 611 2.11 -22.45 17.52
CA TYR A 611 3.12 -23.04 18.38
C TYR A 611 4.26 -22.04 18.61
N TRP A 612 4.76 -21.93 19.85
CA TRP A 612 5.77 -20.94 20.24
C TRP A 612 7.15 -21.58 20.44
N ASP A 613 7.96 -21.59 19.39
CA ASP A 613 9.28 -22.24 19.35
C ASP A 613 10.42 -21.26 19.61
N LYS A 614 11.54 -21.74 20.17
CA LYS A 614 12.71 -20.89 20.49
C LYS A 614 13.68 -20.79 19.31
N ILE A 615 14.30 -19.64 19.12
CA ILE A 615 15.45 -19.47 18.21
C ILE A 615 16.69 -20.13 18.87
N ILE A 616 17.41 -20.96 18.11
CA ILE A 616 18.69 -21.58 18.53
C ILE A 616 19.89 -20.92 17.85
N ALA A 617 19.76 -20.48 16.60
CA ALA A 617 20.85 -19.85 15.87
C ALA A 617 20.34 -18.77 14.92
N ILE A 618 21.15 -17.73 14.74
CA ILE A 618 21.01 -16.69 13.71
C ILE A 618 22.38 -16.57 13.05
N GLU A 619 22.50 -17.00 11.80
CA GLU A 619 23.78 -17.14 11.09
C GLU A 619 23.76 -16.33 9.79
N PHE A 620 24.84 -15.62 9.47
CA PHE A 620 24.95 -14.94 8.18
C PHE A 620 25.30 -15.94 7.07
N VAL A 621 24.49 -16.00 6.00
CA VAL A 621 24.64 -16.98 4.91
C VAL A 621 25.37 -16.39 3.70
N GLY A 622 25.34 -15.07 3.53
CA GLY A 622 25.90 -14.38 2.37
C GLY A 622 24.85 -13.61 1.57
N LYS A 623 25.20 -13.19 0.36
CA LYS A 623 24.30 -12.46 -0.54
C LYS A 623 23.53 -13.44 -1.44
N LYS A 624 22.19 -13.45 -1.37
CA LYS A 624 21.28 -14.30 -2.15
C LYS A 624 20.21 -13.43 -2.84
N GLN A 625 19.62 -13.93 -3.93
CA GLN A 625 18.41 -13.32 -4.51
C GLN A 625 17.27 -13.38 -3.49
N VAL A 626 16.52 -12.29 -3.36
CA VAL A 626 15.37 -12.19 -2.44
C VAL A 626 14.12 -11.69 -3.16
N TYR A 627 12.97 -12.11 -2.66
CA TYR A 627 11.63 -11.77 -3.16
C TYR A 627 10.78 -11.21 -2.02
N ASP A 628 9.81 -10.35 -2.36
CA ASP A 628 8.80 -9.82 -1.44
C ASP A 628 7.37 -10.06 -1.95
N LEU A 629 6.43 -10.00 -1.02
CA LEU A 629 5.05 -10.41 -1.19
C LEU A 629 4.11 -9.40 -0.53
N THR A 630 3.26 -8.77 -1.32
CA THR A 630 2.21 -7.87 -0.80
C THR A 630 0.89 -8.62 -0.71
N ILE A 631 0.22 -8.52 0.45
CA ILE A 631 -1.06 -9.19 0.73
C ILE A 631 -2.04 -8.17 1.29
N PRO A 632 -3.22 -7.98 0.66
CA PRO A 632 -4.25 -7.09 1.17
C PRO A 632 -4.89 -7.65 2.45
N LYS A 633 -5.34 -6.77 3.34
CA LYS A 633 -6.04 -7.05 4.61
C LYS A 633 -5.19 -7.61 5.75
N THR A 634 -4.60 -8.81 5.60
CA THR A 634 -3.87 -9.48 6.70
C THR A 634 -2.43 -9.03 6.82
N HIS A 635 -1.83 -8.55 5.72
CA HIS A 635 -0.44 -8.09 5.59
C HIS A 635 0.62 -9.10 6.09
N ASN A 636 0.27 -10.37 6.26
CA ASN A 636 1.12 -11.44 6.79
C ASN A 636 0.90 -12.76 6.03
N PHE A 637 1.93 -13.61 5.96
CA PHE A 637 1.85 -14.94 5.34
C PHE A 637 2.86 -15.90 5.94
N VAL A 638 2.67 -17.19 5.69
CA VAL A 638 3.54 -18.28 6.15
C VAL A 638 4.59 -18.67 5.10
N ALA A 639 5.87 -18.56 5.44
CA ALA A 639 7.02 -18.99 4.64
C ALA A 639 7.96 -19.87 5.48
N ASN A 640 8.46 -21.00 4.94
CA ASN A 640 9.18 -22.04 5.70
C ASN A 640 8.52 -22.40 7.06
N ASP A 641 7.18 -22.35 7.10
CA ASP A 641 6.36 -22.50 8.31
C ASP A 641 6.58 -21.40 9.39
N ILE A 642 6.72 -20.10 9.02
CA ILE A 642 6.91 -18.92 9.90
C ILE A 642 6.21 -17.65 9.30
N CYS A 643 5.73 -16.67 10.10
CA CYS A 643 4.86 -15.53 9.67
C CYS A 643 5.57 -14.13 9.44
N VAL A 644 4.94 -13.09 8.76
CA VAL A 644 5.48 -11.71 8.34
C VAL A 644 4.52 -10.44 8.57
N HIS A 645 4.81 -9.14 8.25
CA HIS A 645 3.90 -7.91 8.44
C HIS A 645 4.07 -6.68 7.43
N ASN A 646 3.33 -5.52 7.52
CA ASN A 646 3.23 -4.25 6.65
C ASN A 646 3.52 -2.77 7.21
N THR A 647 4.13 -1.79 6.46
CA THR A 647 4.11 -0.24 6.39
C THR A 647 4.14 0.77 7.60
N ALA A 648 4.59 2.07 7.43
CA ALA A 648 4.82 3.08 8.54
C ALA A 648 4.70 4.66 8.38
N PHE A 649 5.36 5.41 7.45
CA PHE A 649 5.74 6.85 7.65
C PHE A 649 4.63 7.94 7.65
N GLY A 650 3.78 8.03 6.62
CA GLY A 650 2.93 9.22 6.39
C GLY A 650 1.98 9.58 7.53
N LEU A 651 1.59 8.57 8.32
CA LEU A 651 0.72 8.68 9.48
C LEU A 651 1.32 9.50 10.64
N GLU A 652 2.65 9.44 10.83
CA GLU A 652 3.34 10.13 11.91
C GLU A 652 3.40 11.65 11.68
N LEU A 653 3.50 12.07 10.42
CA LEU A 653 3.50 13.47 10.02
C LEU A 653 2.13 14.13 10.30
N ALA A 654 1.05 13.46 9.92
CA ALA A 654 -0.32 13.91 10.20
C ALA A 654 -0.59 14.03 11.72
N ARG A 655 -0.11 13.06 12.52
CA ARG A 655 -0.21 13.08 13.99
C ARG A 655 0.48 14.31 14.60
N LYS A 656 1.76 14.56 14.24
CA LYS A 656 2.52 15.71 14.75
C LYS A 656 1.90 17.06 14.37
N MET A 657 1.41 17.20 13.15
CA MET A 657 0.79 18.46 12.71
C MET A 657 -0.51 18.76 13.48
N ALA A 658 -1.34 17.74 13.73
CA ALA A 658 -2.52 17.87 14.59
C ALA A 658 -2.16 18.21 16.05
N GLU A 659 -1.05 17.64 16.57
CA GLU A 659 -0.53 17.91 17.92
C GLU A 659 -0.02 19.35 18.09
N ILE A 660 0.76 19.86 17.12
CA ILE A 660 1.41 21.18 17.18
C ILE A 660 0.41 22.32 16.91
N HIS A 661 -0.35 22.25 15.82
CA HIS A 661 -1.19 23.37 15.38
C HIS A 661 -2.61 23.32 15.91
N ARG A 662 -3.06 22.16 16.45
CA ARG A 662 -4.45 21.89 16.85
C ARG A 662 -5.49 22.28 15.76
N LEU A 663 -5.09 22.17 14.49
CA LEU A 663 -5.94 22.38 13.32
C LEU A 663 -6.49 21.05 12.78
N PRO A 664 -7.72 20.99 12.25
CA PRO A 664 -8.30 19.79 11.66
C PRO A 664 -7.42 19.15 10.58
N VAL A 665 -7.10 17.87 10.75
CA VAL A 665 -6.35 17.05 9.78
C VAL A 665 -7.25 15.93 9.25
N ALA A 666 -7.38 15.84 7.93
CA ALA A 666 -8.11 14.76 7.26
C ALA A 666 -7.15 13.69 6.72
N ILE A 667 -7.46 12.42 6.94
CA ILE A 667 -6.74 11.26 6.41
C ILE A 667 -7.70 10.41 5.59
N PHE A 668 -7.46 10.33 4.28
CA PHE A 668 -8.15 9.43 3.36
C PHE A 668 -7.28 8.18 3.16
N SER A 669 -7.77 7.06 3.66
CA SER A 669 -7.06 5.79 3.73
C SER A 669 -7.68 4.77 2.77
N LEU A 670 -7.03 4.56 1.64
CA LEU A 670 -7.50 3.69 0.56
C LEU A 670 -6.92 2.27 0.70
N GLU A 671 -5.74 2.12 1.29
CA GLU A 671 -5.11 0.80 1.54
C GLU A 671 -5.55 0.15 2.88
N MET A 672 -5.79 0.96 3.93
CA MET A 672 -5.97 0.48 5.30
C MET A 672 -7.30 0.87 5.92
N SER A 673 -7.83 0.04 6.84
CA SER A 673 -9.01 0.42 7.63
C SER A 673 -8.66 1.41 8.74
N LYS A 674 -9.67 2.18 9.20
CA LYS A 674 -9.52 3.16 10.27
C LYS A 674 -9.00 2.55 11.58
N GLU A 675 -9.41 1.33 11.93
CA GLU A 675 -8.94 0.66 13.15
C GLU A 675 -7.43 0.39 13.08
N GLN A 676 -6.95 -0.08 11.93
CA GLN A 676 -5.53 -0.34 11.73
C GLN A 676 -4.67 0.93 11.80
N LEU A 677 -5.19 2.06 11.30
CA LEU A 677 -4.54 3.36 11.47
C LEU A 677 -4.54 3.83 12.93
N VAL A 678 -5.68 3.72 13.64
CA VAL A 678 -5.78 4.09 15.06
C VAL A 678 -4.81 3.28 15.93
N TYR A 679 -4.64 1.97 15.69
CA TYR A 679 -3.65 1.17 16.41
C TYR A 679 -2.20 1.62 16.16
N ARG A 680 -1.86 2.12 14.97
CA ARG A 680 -0.53 2.69 14.69
C ARG A 680 -0.35 4.08 15.31
N LEU A 681 -1.39 4.93 15.29
CA LEU A 681 -1.38 6.24 15.96
C LEU A 681 -1.17 6.08 17.47
N LEU A 682 -1.93 5.18 18.11
CA LEU A 682 -1.78 4.85 19.54
C LEU A 682 -0.40 4.28 19.86
N ALA A 683 0.17 3.45 18.98
CA ALA A 683 1.52 2.92 19.15
C ALA A 683 2.58 4.03 19.15
N SER A 684 2.52 4.94 18.19
CA SER A 684 3.44 6.10 18.13
C SER A 684 3.28 7.02 19.35
N GLN A 685 2.04 7.28 19.77
CA GLN A 685 1.72 8.12 20.93
C GLN A 685 2.14 7.50 22.27
N SER A 686 2.26 6.17 22.37
CA SER A 686 2.53 5.46 23.63
C SER A 686 3.93 5.69 24.25
N LYS A 687 4.87 6.31 23.52
CA LYS A 687 6.23 6.61 24.04
C LYS A 687 6.27 8.03 24.63
N VAL A 688 6.06 8.13 25.94
CA VAL A 688 6.28 9.36 26.73
C VAL A 688 7.79 9.66 26.80
N ARG A 689 8.18 10.95 26.82
CA ARG A 689 9.56 11.47 26.62
C ARG A 689 10.63 11.05 27.65
N SER A 690 10.39 10.04 28.47
CA SER A 690 11.28 9.64 29.58
C SER A 690 11.21 8.15 29.97
N SER A 691 10.59 7.26 29.16
CA SER A 691 10.58 5.82 29.44
C SER A 691 10.74 4.95 28.18
N ASP A 692 11.53 3.88 28.29
CA ASP A 692 11.80 2.89 27.21
C ASP A 692 10.61 1.98 26.85
N MET A 693 9.41 2.30 27.35
CA MET A 693 8.29 1.37 27.47
C MET A 693 7.11 1.71 26.54
N GLY A 694 7.41 2.05 25.28
CA GLY A 694 6.40 2.21 24.22
C GLY A 694 5.77 0.88 23.79
N ILE A 695 4.50 0.91 23.38
CA ILE A 695 3.67 -0.26 23.09
C ILE A 695 3.51 -0.43 21.58
N ASP A 696 3.81 -1.63 21.05
CA ASP A 696 3.64 -1.93 19.61
C ASP A 696 2.16 -1.92 19.21
N SER A 697 1.89 -1.37 18.03
CA SER A 697 0.62 -1.43 17.28
C SER A 697 -0.04 -2.81 17.30
N ASN A 698 0.73 -3.89 17.25
CA ASN A 698 0.20 -5.25 17.26
C ASN A 698 -0.16 -5.74 18.67
N ARG A 699 0.52 -5.24 19.71
CA ARG A 699 0.11 -5.48 21.11
C ARG A 699 -1.18 -4.75 21.44
N LEU A 700 -1.36 -3.53 20.95
CA LEU A 700 -2.62 -2.78 21.05
C LEU A 700 -3.75 -3.51 20.30
N ARG A 701 -3.51 -3.93 19.05
CA ARG A 701 -4.47 -4.69 18.23
C ARG A 701 -4.90 -6.02 18.87
N THR A 702 -3.97 -6.70 19.55
CA THR A 702 -4.24 -8.00 20.20
C THR A 702 -4.68 -7.89 21.67
N GLY A 703 -4.83 -6.67 22.21
CA GLY A 703 -5.21 -6.44 23.60
C GLY A 703 -4.16 -6.88 24.64
N GLN A 704 -2.91 -7.06 24.24
CA GLN A 704 -1.81 -7.53 25.10
C GLN A 704 -1.16 -6.38 25.89
N ILE A 705 -1.97 -5.69 26.69
CA ILE A 705 -1.60 -4.51 27.49
C ILE A 705 -1.61 -4.91 28.98
N SER A 706 -0.51 -4.71 29.70
CA SER A 706 -0.45 -4.94 31.15
C SER A 706 -1.11 -3.80 31.94
N GLU A 707 -1.52 -4.02 33.19
CA GLU A 707 -2.16 -2.97 34.02
C GLU A 707 -1.35 -1.67 34.13
N ASN A 708 -0.03 -1.75 34.25
CA ASN A 708 0.85 -0.58 34.29
C ASN A 708 0.94 0.13 32.92
N GLU A 709 0.79 -0.61 31.83
CA GLU A 709 0.74 -0.07 30.46
C GLU A 709 -0.65 0.50 30.13
N TRP A 710 -1.73 0.06 30.77
CA TRP A 710 -3.07 0.65 30.59
C TRP A 710 -3.12 2.12 30.98
N GLY A 711 -2.33 2.55 31.97
CA GLY A 711 -2.13 3.98 32.24
C GLY A 711 -1.50 4.72 31.05
N THR A 712 -0.51 4.11 30.41
CA THR A 712 0.16 4.67 29.20
C THR A 712 -0.79 4.69 28.00
N VAL A 713 -1.61 3.64 27.81
CA VAL A 713 -2.63 3.59 26.76
C VAL A 713 -3.74 4.60 27.03
N ALA A 714 -4.21 4.75 28.26
CA ALA A 714 -5.21 5.76 28.63
C ALA A 714 -4.68 7.19 28.40
N MET A 715 -3.41 7.47 28.74
CA MET A 715 -2.75 8.73 28.40
C MET A 715 -2.62 8.94 26.88
N ALA A 716 -2.27 7.89 26.12
CA ALA A 716 -2.19 7.95 24.67
C ALA A 716 -3.56 8.17 24.00
N ILE A 717 -4.62 7.52 24.51
CA ILE A 717 -6.01 7.71 24.07
C ILE A 717 -6.49 9.13 24.42
N SER A 718 -6.20 9.63 25.63
CA SER A 718 -6.54 11.00 26.03
C SER A 718 -5.86 12.01 25.11
N GLY A 719 -4.55 11.88 24.91
CA GLY A 719 -3.80 12.75 24.01
C GLY A 719 -4.30 12.70 22.57
N LEU A 720 -4.59 11.50 22.04
CA LEU A 720 -5.11 11.32 20.69
C LEU A 720 -6.56 11.82 20.53
N SER A 721 -7.40 11.68 21.57
CA SER A 721 -8.79 12.16 21.59
C SER A 721 -8.91 13.68 21.62
N GLU A 722 -7.87 14.39 22.06
CA GLU A 722 -7.82 15.85 21.95
C GLU A 722 -7.28 16.33 20.59
N LEU A 723 -6.79 15.44 19.72
CA LEU A 723 -6.31 15.82 18.39
C LEU A 723 -7.50 15.89 17.42
N PRO A 724 -7.62 16.99 16.64
CA PRO A 724 -8.68 17.15 15.64
C PRO A 724 -8.35 16.35 14.37
N LEU A 725 -8.31 15.03 14.48
CA LEU A 725 -7.83 14.10 13.46
C LEU A 725 -8.99 13.24 12.94
N PHE A 726 -9.28 13.36 11.64
CA PHE A 726 -10.44 12.77 10.98
C PHE A 726 -9.99 11.72 9.98
N ILE A 727 -10.52 10.50 10.06
CA ILE A 727 -10.12 9.37 9.22
C ILE A 727 -11.33 8.91 8.39
N ASP A 728 -11.10 8.72 7.10
CA ASP A 728 -12.03 8.11 6.15
C ASP A 728 -11.36 6.88 5.51
N ASP A 729 -12.04 5.73 5.59
CA ASP A 729 -11.59 4.45 5.05
C ASP A 729 -12.45 3.93 3.88
N THR A 730 -13.18 4.82 3.19
CA THR A 730 -13.85 4.51 1.92
C THR A 730 -12.84 4.05 0.85
N PRO A 731 -12.99 2.85 0.27
CA PRO A 731 -12.12 2.38 -0.81
C PRO A 731 -12.44 3.07 -2.15
N ASN A 732 -11.40 3.34 -2.95
CA ASN A 732 -11.47 3.92 -4.30
C ASN A 732 -12.45 5.09 -4.50
N PRO A 733 -12.47 6.13 -3.64
CA PRO A 733 -13.42 7.24 -3.76
C PRO A 733 -13.08 8.11 -4.98
N PRO A 734 -14.07 8.54 -5.77
CA PRO A 734 -13.85 9.52 -6.82
C PRO A 734 -13.45 10.87 -6.20
N ILE A 735 -12.66 11.65 -6.93
CA ILE A 735 -12.10 12.91 -6.41
C ILE A 735 -13.16 13.97 -6.07
N THR A 736 -14.37 13.85 -6.62
CA THR A 736 -15.55 14.65 -6.27
C THR A 736 -16.05 14.36 -4.85
N GLU A 737 -16.08 13.09 -4.45
CA GLU A 737 -16.46 12.69 -3.09
C GLU A 737 -15.41 13.11 -2.05
N LEU A 738 -14.12 12.94 -2.38
CA LEU A 738 -13.03 13.45 -1.54
C LEU A 738 -13.15 14.97 -1.34
N ARG A 739 -13.47 15.70 -2.42
CA ARG A 739 -13.72 17.16 -2.39
C ARG A 739 -14.94 17.53 -1.55
N SER A 740 -16.08 16.86 -1.67
CA SER A 740 -17.28 17.18 -0.88
C SER A 740 -17.06 16.89 0.61
N LYS A 741 -16.44 15.75 0.95
CA LYS A 741 -16.04 15.41 2.33
C LYS A 741 -15.07 16.43 2.94
N ALA A 742 -14.04 16.85 2.19
CA ALA A 742 -13.09 17.86 2.64
C ALA A 742 -13.75 19.25 2.85
N ARG A 743 -14.60 19.69 1.92
CA ARG A 743 -15.38 20.95 2.04
C ARG A 743 -16.31 20.91 3.24
N ARG A 744 -17.03 19.79 3.45
CA ARG A 744 -17.91 19.60 4.60
C ARG A 744 -17.15 19.73 5.93
N LEU A 745 -16.01 19.05 6.05
CA LEU A 745 -15.17 19.14 7.25
C LEU A 745 -14.67 20.56 7.51
N GLN A 746 -14.31 21.32 6.46
CA GLN A 746 -13.95 22.73 6.59
C GLN A 746 -15.11 23.57 7.15
N SER A 747 -16.33 23.36 6.62
CA SER A 747 -17.53 24.08 7.06
C SER A 747 -17.94 23.74 8.50
N GLU A 748 -17.84 22.48 8.91
CA GLU A 748 -18.19 22.03 10.27
C GLU A 748 -17.19 22.49 11.34
N LYS A 749 -15.95 22.84 10.97
CA LYS A 749 -14.85 23.15 11.90
C LYS A 749 -14.34 24.60 11.84
N GLY A 750 -15.14 25.52 11.31
CA GLY A 750 -14.85 26.96 11.38
C GLY A 750 -13.93 27.50 10.28
N GLY A 751 -13.89 26.86 9.11
CA GLY A 751 -13.31 27.43 7.88
C GLY A 751 -11.83 27.14 7.64
N VAL A 752 -11.07 26.63 8.62
CA VAL A 752 -9.62 26.41 8.49
C VAL A 752 -9.25 24.94 8.72
N LEU A 753 -8.78 24.28 7.66
CA LEU A 753 -8.13 22.97 7.71
C LEU A 753 -6.60 23.13 7.86
N GLY A 754 -5.96 22.12 8.47
CA GLY A 754 -4.52 22.04 8.69
C GLY A 754 -3.79 21.21 7.63
N LEU A 755 -4.26 19.99 7.36
CA LEU A 755 -3.63 19.06 6.41
C LEU A 755 -4.67 18.10 5.82
N ILE A 756 -4.48 17.70 4.56
CA ILE A 756 -5.13 16.52 3.97
C ILE A 756 -4.05 15.50 3.60
N LEU A 757 -4.20 14.25 4.06
CA LEU A 757 -3.33 13.11 3.73
C LEU A 757 -4.12 12.08 2.91
N ILE A 758 -3.52 11.53 1.85
CA ILE A 758 -4.13 10.52 0.96
C ILE A 758 -3.18 9.32 0.82
N ASP A 759 -3.62 8.12 1.23
CA ASP A 759 -2.84 6.87 1.27
C ASP A 759 -3.52 5.75 0.46
N TYR A 760 -3.18 5.48 -0.80
CA TYR A 760 -2.18 6.12 -1.67
C TYR A 760 -2.77 6.49 -3.03
N LEU A 761 -2.13 7.45 -3.72
CA LEU A 761 -2.62 8.08 -4.95
C LEU A 761 -3.02 7.07 -6.04
N GLN A 762 -2.25 5.97 -6.18
CA GLN A 762 -2.50 4.92 -7.17
C GLN A 762 -3.65 3.95 -6.82
N LEU A 763 -4.48 4.21 -5.80
CA LEU A 763 -5.78 3.55 -5.59
C LEU A 763 -6.99 4.44 -5.95
N MET A 764 -6.79 5.71 -6.27
CA MET A 764 -7.88 6.56 -6.74
C MET A 764 -8.33 6.13 -8.14
N GLU A 765 -9.64 6.17 -8.37
CA GLU A 765 -10.28 5.96 -9.68
C GLU A 765 -10.73 7.30 -10.28
N GLY A 766 -10.46 7.47 -11.56
CA GLY A 766 -10.92 8.57 -12.39
C GLY A 766 -12.15 8.19 -13.21
N SER A 767 -13.03 9.16 -13.45
CA SER A 767 -14.18 8.99 -14.34
C SER A 767 -13.73 8.92 -15.81
N GLY A 768 -13.58 7.71 -16.35
CA GLY A 768 -13.33 7.43 -17.77
C GLY A 768 -12.48 6.18 -18.02
N SER A 769 -12.53 5.61 -19.24
CA SER A 769 -11.64 4.52 -19.68
C SER A 769 -10.28 5.05 -20.17
N ASP A 770 -9.71 6.02 -19.44
CA ASP A 770 -8.46 6.70 -19.81
C ASP A 770 -7.23 5.84 -19.44
N ASN A 771 -6.11 6.07 -20.12
CA ASN A 771 -4.84 5.39 -19.81
C ASN A 771 -4.35 5.82 -18.42
N ARG A 772 -3.92 4.88 -17.55
CA ARG A 772 -3.66 5.10 -16.11
C ARG A 772 -2.78 6.33 -15.79
N VAL A 773 -1.83 6.67 -16.66
CA VAL A 773 -0.97 7.87 -16.50
C VAL A 773 -1.76 9.18 -16.68
N GLN A 774 -2.69 9.23 -17.64
CA GLN A 774 -3.58 10.38 -17.88
C GLN A 774 -4.58 10.53 -16.74
N GLU A 775 -5.10 9.42 -16.23
CA GLU A 775 -5.96 9.34 -15.06
C GLU A 775 -5.26 9.93 -13.82
N ILE A 776 -4.05 9.46 -13.51
CA ILE A 776 -3.23 10.02 -12.41
C ILE A 776 -2.95 11.52 -12.64
N SER A 777 -2.66 11.93 -13.88
CA SER A 777 -2.42 13.36 -14.23
C SER A 777 -3.70 14.23 -14.14
N LYS A 778 -4.88 13.63 -14.25
CA LYS A 778 -6.19 14.29 -14.01
C LYS A 778 -6.46 14.37 -12.51
N ILE A 779 -6.04 13.37 -11.74
CA ILE A 779 -6.12 13.34 -10.27
C ILE A 779 -5.16 14.38 -9.66
N THR A 780 -3.87 14.44 -10.04
CA THR A 780 -2.89 15.42 -9.51
C THR A 780 -3.32 16.86 -9.72
N ARG A 781 -3.74 17.24 -10.93
CA ARG A 781 -4.30 18.57 -11.22
C ARG A 781 -5.53 18.87 -10.38
N SER A 782 -6.42 17.90 -10.20
CA SER A 782 -7.64 18.05 -9.41
C SER A 782 -7.38 18.18 -7.91
N LEU A 783 -6.33 17.52 -7.39
CA LEU A 783 -5.81 17.68 -6.03
C LEU A 783 -5.12 19.04 -5.84
N LYS A 784 -4.30 19.50 -6.80
CA LYS A 784 -3.70 20.84 -6.74
C LYS A 784 -4.76 21.95 -6.80
N ALA A 785 -5.84 21.76 -7.56
CA ALA A 785 -6.98 22.66 -7.56
C ALA A 785 -7.67 22.66 -6.17
N LEU A 786 -7.89 21.50 -5.57
CA LEU A 786 -8.46 21.36 -4.21
C LEU A 786 -7.60 22.04 -3.14
N ALA A 787 -6.27 21.88 -3.20
CA ALA A 787 -5.33 22.52 -2.27
C ALA A 787 -5.43 24.06 -2.33
N ARG A 788 -5.53 24.62 -3.54
CA ARG A 788 -5.75 26.05 -3.79
C ARG A 788 -7.11 26.52 -3.29
N GLU A 789 -8.17 25.78 -3.60
CA GLU A 789 -9.54 26.12 -3.23
C GLU A 789 -9.73 26.18 -1.71
N LEU A 790 -9.26 25.16 -0.98
CA LEU A 790 -9.45 25.07 0.47
C LEU A 790 -8.40 25.86 1.27
N ASN A 791 -7.31 26.31 0.63
CA ASN A 791 -6.14 26.93 1.27
C ASN A 791 -5.42 26.00 2.29
N VAL A 792 -5.14 24.75 1.88
CA VAL A 792 -4.61 23.66 2.72
C VAL A 792 -3.47 22.93 1.99
N PRO A 793 -2.38 22.50 2.67
CA PRO A 793 -1.44 21.54 2.09
C PRO A 793 -2.08 20.16 1.91
N ILE A 794 -1.84 19.52 0.77
CA ILE A 794 -2.28 18.14 0.50
C ILE A 794 -1.06 17.25 0.33
N ILE A 795 -0.94 16.20 1.14
CA ILE A 795 0.08 15.15 1.01
C ILE A 795 -0.55 13.93 0.35
N ALA A 796 -0.09 13.61 -0.86
CA ALA A 796 -0.42 12.38 -1.55
C ALA A 796 0.72 11.38 -1.42
N LEU A 797 0.46 10.21 -0.83
CA LEU A 797 1.43 9.12 -0.82
C LEU A 797 1.48 8.49 -2.22
N SER A 798 2.68 8.23 -2.72
CA SER A 798 2.90 7.66 -4.05
C SER A 798 3.93 6.54 -4.03
N GLN A 799 3.63 5.44 -4.71
CA GLN A 799 4.58 4.35 -4.88
C GLN A 799 5.61 4.68 -5.96
N LEU A 800 6.90 4.45 -5.66
CA LEU A 800 8.01 4.55 -6.61
C LEU A 800 8.08 3.36 -7.57
N SER A 801 8.46 3.62 -8.83
CA SER A 801 8.71 2.59 -9.83
C SER A 801 9.86 1.63 -9.45
N ARG A 802 9.91 0.45 -10.08
CA ARG A 802 10.92 -0.59 -9.79
C ARG A 802 12.31 -0.25 -10.36
N GLY A 803 12.44 0.76 -11.22
CA GLY A 803 13.70 1.14 -11.87
C GLY A 803 14.79 1.62 -10.90
N VAL A 804 14.42 2.05 -9.69
CA VAL A 804 15.36 2.45 -8.62
C VAL A 804 16.34 1.33 -8.26
N GLU A 805 15.85 0.09 -8.20
CA GLU A 805 16.57 -1.06 -7.64
C GLU A 805 17.63 -1.65 -8.58
N ALA A 806 17.46 -1.45 -9.89
CA ALA A 806 18.40 -1.88 -10.91
C ALA A 806 19.67 -0.99 -10.98
N ARG A 807 19.65 0.20 -10.37
CA ARG A 807 20.78 1.14 -10.41
C ARG A 807 21.79 0.85 -9.30
N THR A 808 23.04 1.17 -9.57
CA THR A 808 24.15 1.13 -8.59
C THR A 808 23.89 2.05 -7.40
N ASN A 809 23.33 3.24 -7.64
CA ASN A 809 22.83 4.14 -6.60
C ASN A 809 21.30 3.98 -6.46
N LYS A 810 20.87 3.40 -5.34
CA LYS A 810 19.46 3.10 -5.03
C LYS A 810 18.71 4.25 -4.35
N ARG A 811 19.32 5.44 -4.22
CA ARG A 811 18.63 6.66 -3.77
C ARG A 811 17.59 7.06 -4.81
N PRO A 812 16.30 7.21 -4.46
CA PRO A 812 15.28 7.63 -5.41
C PRO A 812 15.54 9.04 -5.96
N MET A 813 15.18 9.23 -7.22
CA MET A 813 15.26 10.48 -7.97
C MET A 813 13.87 10.83 -8.53
N LEU A 814 13.69 12.07 -9.00
CA LEU A 814 12.43 12.49 -9.65
C LEU A 814 12.05 11.60 -10.85
N SER A 815 13.06 11.07 -11.56
CA SER A 815 12.88 10.09 -12.64
C SER A 815 12.10 8.84 -12.24
N ASP A 816 12.08 8.50 -10.96
CA ASP A 816 11.60 7.20 -10.48
C ASP A 816 10.12 7.24 -10.07
N LEU A 817 9.56 8.45 -9.94
CA LEU A 817 8.13 8.73 -9.96
C LEU A 817 7.53 8.74 -11.38
N ARG A 818 8.37 8.64 -12.42
CA ARG A 818 7.91 8.64 -13.81
C ARG A 818 7.63 7.22 -14.27
N GLU A 819 6.45 7.05 -14.85
CA GLU A 819 6.15 5.94 -15.76
C GLU A 819 6.44 6.30 -17.23
N SER A 820 7.00 7.49 -17.50
CA SER A 820 7.37 7.97 -18.84
C SER A 820 8.85 7.76 -19.16
N GLY A 821 9.15 7.48 -20.43
CA GLY A 821 10.52 7.37 -20.94
C GLY A 821 11.23 8.71 -21.16
N CYS A 822 12.46 8.61 -21.67
CA CYS A 822 13.35 9.75 -21.96
C CYS A 822 13.97 9.59 -23.36
N LEU A 823 14.40 10.71 -23.95
CA LEU A 823 14.96 10.76 -25.32
C LEU A 823 16.49 10.80 -25.30
N SER A 824 17.16 10.29 -26.33
CA SER A 824 18.62 10.44 -26.44
C SER A 824 19.02 11.88 -26.81
N GLY A 825 20.24 12.30 -26.44
CA GLY A 825 20.75 13.66 -26.59
C GLY A 825 20.87 14.18 -28.03
N ASP A 826 20.83 13.29 -29.02
CA ASP A 826 20.78 13.59 -30.45
C ASP A 826 19.35 13.86 -30.98
N SER A 827 18.32 13.71 -30.14
CA SER A 827 16.93 13.99 -30.51
C SER A 827 16.72 15.49 -30.73
N LEU A 828 16.31 15.83 -31.94
CA LEU A 828 16.02 17.18 -32.42
C LEU A 828 14.61 17.60 -32.01
N ILE A 829 14.51 18.78 -31.39
CA ILE A 829 13.23 19.41 -31.01
C ILE A 829 12.97 20.57 -31.96
N THR A 830 11.77 20.60 -32.54
CA THR A 830 11.34 21.66 -33.45
C THR A 830 10.83 22.87 -32.67
N MET A 831 11.53 24.00 -32.80
CA MET A 831 11.18 25.26 -32.18
C MET A 831 9.99 25.92 -32.89
N ALA A 832 8.94 26.29 -32.16
CA ALA A 832 7.74 26.89 -32.76
C ALA A 832 7.98 28.32 -33.31
N ASP A 833 8.93 29.04 -32.73
CA ASP A 833 9.18 30.45 -33.05
C ASP A 833 10.10 30.66 -34.25
N THR A 834 10.94 29.67 -34.57
CA THR A 834 11.98 29.78 -35.63
C THR A 834 11.95 28.64 -36.64
N GLY A 835 11.16 27.59 -36.43
CA GLY A 835 11.19 26.36 -37.23
C GLY A 835 12.50 25.56 -37.13
N SER A 836 13.48 26.03 -36.35
CA SER A 836 14.78 25.37 -36.23
C SER A 836 14.69 24.08 -35.40
N GLU A 837 15.48 23.09 -35.80
CA GLU A 837 15.61 21.81 -35.10
C GLU A 837 16.88 21.84 -34.25
N ILE A 838 16.72 21.77 -32.92
CA ILE A 838 17.82 21.88 -31.96
C ILE A 838 17.94 20.57 -31.16
N PRO A 839 19.13 19.95 -31.03
CA PRO A 839 19.31 18.77 -30.20
C PRO A 839 18.95 19.03 -28.73
N ILE A 840 18.23 18.10 -28.08
CA ILE A 840 17.77 18.23 -26.70
C ILE A 840 18.90 18.47 -25.69
N ARG A 841 20.10 17.91 -25.93
CA ARG A 841 21.29 18.16 -25.10
C ARG A 841 21.70 19.65 -25.07
N ASP A 842 21.49 20.38 -26.16
CA ASP A 842 21.89 21.78 -26.35
C ASP A 842 20.82 22.76 -25.83
N LEU A 843 19.67 22.23 -25.39
CA LEU A 843 18.58 22.95 -24.72
C LEU A 843 18.63 22.81 -23.19
N VAL A 844 19.48 21.95 -22.64
CA VAL A 844 19.60 21.71 -21.18
C VAL A 844 19.89 23.02 -20.43
N GLY A 845 19.10 23.29 -19.39
CA GLY A 845 19.20 24.50 -18.57
C GLY A 845 18.58 25.76 -19.18
N LYS A 846 17.97 25.68 -20.38
CA LYS A 846 17.16 26.77 -20.95
C LYS A 846 15.69 26.59 -20.56
N SER A 847 14.99 27.71 -20.41
CA SER A 847 13.57 27.80 -20.03
C SER A 847 12.85 28.86 -20.87
N ASN A 848 11.51 28.81 -20.91
CA ASN A 848 10.64 29.77 -21.59
C ASN A 848 10.83 29.88 -23.12
N PHE A 849 11.07 28.74 -23.79
CA PHE A 849 11.06 28.67 -25.26
C PHE A 849 9.84 27.91 -25.79
N ALA A 850 9.34 28.28 -26.96
CA ALA A 850 8.14 27.66 -27.53
C ALA A 850 8.47 26.50 -28.48
N ILE A 851 7.70 25.43 -28.39
CA ILE A 851 7.78 24.23 -29.22
C ILE A 851 6.38 23.78 -29.67
N TRP A 852 6.32 22.88 -30.65
CA TRP A 852 5.07 22.28 -31.09
C TRP A 852 4.66 21.10 -30.21
N ALA A 853 3.38 21.04 -29.87
CA ALA A 853 2.71 19.95 -29.18
C ALA A 853 1.35 19.67 -29.83
N VAL A 854 0.81 18.46 -29.67
CA VAL A 854 -0.54 18.12 -30.14
C VAL A 854 -1.54 18.26 -29.01
N ASN A 855 -2.69 18.87 -29.27
CA ASN A 855 -3.81 18.84 -28.33
C ASN A 855 -4.55 17.49 -28.46
N PRO A 856 -4.58 16.64 -27.42
CA PRO A 856 -5.17 15.29 -27.53
C PRO A 856 -6.68 15.27 -27.77
N GLN A 857 -7.39 16.39 -27.52
CA GLN A 857 -8.85 16.48 -27.70
C GLN A 857 -9.24 16.94 -29.11
N THR A 858 -8.42 17.79 -29.74
CA THR A 858 -8.69 18.37 -31.07
C THR A 858 -7.84 17.75 -32.17
N PHE A 859 -6.78 17.01 -31.82
CA PHE A 859 -5.73 16.49 -32.71
C PHE A 859 -5.04 17.56 -33.58
N LYS A 860 -5.13 18.84 -33.19
CA LYS A 860 -4.43 19.95 -33.83
C LYS A 860 -3.09 20.21 -33.14
N MET A 861 -2.13 20.77 -33.89
CA MET A 861 -0.89 21.27 -33.31
C MET A 861 -1.09 22.65 -32.69
N GLU A 862 -0.59 22.82 -31.47
CA GLU A 862 -0.67 24.04 -30.69
C GLU A 862 0.73 24.43 -30.16
N ARG A 863 0.94 25.74 -29.95
CA ARG A 863 2.20 26.29 -29.45
C ARG A 863 2.27 26.09 -27.93
N ALA A 864 3.26 25.33 -27.46
CA ALA A 864 3.48 25.06 -26.04
C ALA A 864 4.81 25.66 -25.55
N ILE A 865 4.82 26.19 -24.33
CA ILE A 865 6.02 26.80 -23.73
C ILE A 865 6.71 25.77 -22.84
N VAL A 866 8.01 25.55 -23.07
CA VAL A 866 8.85 24.68 -22.25
C VAL A 866 9.29 25.43 -20.99
N SER A 867 9.05 24.83 -19.83
CA SER A 867 9.45 25.40 -18.54
C SER A 867 10.88 25.02 -18.13
N ASN A 868 11.34 23.82 -18.46
CA ASN A 868 12.70 23.35 -18.19
C ASN A 868 13.10 22.21 -19.13
N ALA A 869 14.41 22.05 -19.36
CA ALA A 869 15.02 20.94 -20.10
C ALA A 869 16.23 20.42 -19.32
N PHE A 870 16.31 19.11 -19.07
CA PHE A 870 17.31 18.54 -18.17
C PHE A 870 17.76 17.13 -18.56
N CYS A 871 18.94 16.74 -18.08
CA CYS A 871 19.51 15.41 -18.23
C CYS A 871 18.98 14.45 -17.15
N THR A 872 18.62 13.23 -17.52
CA THR A 872 18.13 12.19 -16.60
C THR A 872 19.14 11.06 -16.31
N GLY A 873 20.32 11.10 -16.94
CA GLY A 873 21.41 10.13 -16.74
C GLY A 873 21.57 9.17 -17.91
N SER A 874 22.34 8.10 -17.73
CA SER A 874 22.52 7.04 -18.74
C SER A 874 21.41 5.99 -18.61
N LYS A 875 20.82 5.56 -19.73
CA LYS A 875 19.80 4.49 -19.79
C LYS A 875 19.94 3.70 -21.11
N PRO A 876 19.49 2.43 -21.17
CA PRO A 876 19.39 1.70 -22.43
C PRO A 876 18.37 2.35 -23.37
N VAL A 877 18.80 2.63 -24.60
CA VAL A 877 18.02 3.34 -25.61
C VAL A 877 17.64 2.38 -26.74
N TYR A 878 16.47 2.58 -27.34
CA TYR A 878 15.96 1.85 -28.48
C TYR A 878 15.78 2.82 -29.65
N GLN A 879 16.15 2.40 -30.85
CA GLN A 879 15.91 3.14 -32.08
C GLN A 879 14.62 2.65 -32.73
N LEU A 880 13.61 3.50 -32.71
CA LEU A 880 12.40 3.36 -33.52
C LEU A 880 12.69 3.88 -34.92
N LYS A 881 12.29 3.14 -35.97
CA LYS A 881 12.33 3.59 -37.37
C LYS A 881 10.99 3.32 -38.06
N THR A 882 10.48 4.29 -38.81
CA THR A 882 9.22 4.17 -39.57
C THR A 882 9.43 4.09 -41.07
N GLN A 883 8.37 3.71 -41.80
CA GLN A 883 8.39 3.47 -43.24
C GLN A 883 8.76 4.73 -44.05
N LEU A 884 8.43 5.95 -43.58
CA LEU A 884 8.89 7.20 -44.19
C LEU A 884 10.37 7.54 -43.88
N GLY A 885 11.11 6.65 -43.23
CA GLY A 885 12.53 6.80 -42.93
C GLY A 885 12.86 7.69 -41.72
N ARG A 886 11.86 8.18 -40.99
CA ARG A 886 12.09 8.90 -39.72
C ARG A 886 12.57 7.91 -38.65
N SER A 887 13.48 8.36 -37.79
CA SER A 887 13.92 7.57 -36.63
C SER A 887 14.09 8.42 -35.39
N LEU A 888 13.70 7.89 -34.23
CA LEU A 888 13.90 8.49 -32.93
C LEU A 888 14.54 7.47 -31.98
N LYS A 889 15.44 7.97 -31.13
CA LYS A 889 16.11 7.20 -30.08
C LYS A 889 15.45 7.51 -28.73
N ALA A 890 14.79 6.52 -28.14
CA ALA A 890 14.05 6.68 -26.88
C ALA A 890 14.20 5.44 -25.99
N THR A 891 13.97 5.57 -24.68
CA THR A 891 13.95 4.41 -23.78
C THR A 891 12.71 3.52 -23.99
N ALA A 892 12.76 2.24 -23.61
CA ALA A 892 11.65 1.27 -23.78
C ALA A 892 10.29 1.79 -23.25
N ASN A 893 10.29 2.48 -22.12
CA ASN A 893 9.11 3.04 -21.50
C ASN A 893 8.67 4.40 -22.11
N HIS A 894 9.29 4.86 -23.20
CA HIS A 894 8.85 6.09 -23.87
C HIS A 894 7.56 5.83 -24.62
N LYS A 895 6.57 6.70 -24.40
CA LYS A 895 5.27 6.59 -25.07
C LYS A 895 5.24 7.36 -26.39
N PHE A 896 4.63 6.74 -27.38
CA PHE A 896 4.33 7.28 -28.70
C PHE A 896 2.81 7.27 -28.92
N LEU A 897 2.31 8.19 -29.73
CA LEU A 897 0.88 8.26 -30.05
C LEU A 897 0.54 7.28 -31.18
N THR A 898 -0.22 6.22 -30.88
CA THR A 898 -0.77 5.22 -31.80
C THR A 898 -2.27 5.48 -32.04
N ILE A 899 -2.90 4.67 -32.91
CA ILE A 899 -4.35 4.75 -33.17
C ILE A 899 -5.17 4.42 -31.92
N GLN A 900 -4.65 3.61 -30.98
CA GLN A 900 -5.35 3.22 -29.76
C GLN A 900 -5.08 4.17 -28.57
N GLY A 901 -4.13 5.10 -28.70
CA GLY A 901 -3.78 6.07 -27.67
C GLY A 901 -2.27 6.21 -27.49
N TRP A 902 -1.80 6.43 -26.26
CA TRP A 902 -0.38 6.53 -25.94
C TRP A 902 0.18 5.18 -25.45
N GLU A 903 0.82 4.43 -26.34
CA GLU A 903 1.46 3.13 -26.08
C GLU A 903 2.98 3.29 -25.86
N ARG A 904 3.60 2.37 -25.13
CA ARG A 904 5.04 2.38 -24.87
C ARG A 904 5.83 1.72 -26.00
N LEU A 905 7.09 2.11 -26.18
CA LEU A 905 7.98 1.55 -27.19
C LEU A 905 8.27 0.05 -27.02
N ASP A 906 8.12 -0.50 -25.81
CA ASP A 906 8.17 -1.95 -25.53
C ASP A 906 6.87 -2.71 -25.78
N GLU A 907 5.75 -2.01 -26.01
CA GLU A 907 4.43 -2.59 -26.31
C GLU A 907 4.13 -2.60 -27.82
N ILE A 908 4.70 -1.65 -28.57
CA ILE A 908 4.47 -1.44 -30.02
C ILE A 908 5.13 -2.56 -30.85
N GLN A 909 4.39 -3.11 -31.82
CA GLN A 909 4.88 -4.14 -32.74
C GLN A 909 5.25 -3.59 -34.12
N ILE A 910 6.08 -4.35 -34.85
CA ILE A 910 6.45 -4.01 -36.23
C ILE A 910 5.21 -4.09 -37.12
N GLY A 911 4.87 -2.99 -37.78
CA GLY A 911 3.66 -2.84 -38.60
C GLY A 911 2.56 -1.96 -37.99
N ASP A 912 2.63 -1.65 -36.68
CA ASP A 912 1.72 -0.71 -36.03
C ASP A 912 1.88 0.72 -36.56
N ARG A 913 0.86 1.56 -36.34
CA ARG A 913 0.83 2.94 -36.86
C ARG A 913 1.01 3.99 -35.78
N ILE A 914 2.02 4.83 -35.96
CA ILE A 914 2.38 5.94 -35.07
C ILE A 914 2.05 7.29 -35.73
N ALA A 915 1.57 8.23 -34.91
CA ALA A 915 1.25 9.58 -35.30
C ALA A 915 2.51 10.42 -35.54
N ILE A 916 2.51 11.11 -36.69
CA ILE A 916 3.61 11.93 -37.21
C ILE A 916 3.00 13.26 -37.73
N PRO A 917 3.60 14.44 -37.50
CA PRO A 917 3.10 15.70 -38.03
C PRO A 917 3.17 15.73 -39.58
N LEU A 918 2.05 16.10 -40.21
CA LEU A 918 1.87 16.13 -41.67
C LEU A 918 2.58 17.32 -42.32
N GLN A 919 2.47 18.52 -41.72
CA GLN A 919 3.18 19.74 -42.11
C GLN A 919 3.48 20.59 -40.87
N ILE A 920 4.74 20.98 -40.67
CA ILE A 920 5.12 22.00 -39.68
C ILE A 920 4.76 23.37 -40.28
N HIS A 921 3.64 23.95 -39.87
CA HIS A 921 3.19 25.25 -40.40
C HIS A 921 4.16 26.37 -40.02
N CYS A 922 4.64 27.12 -41.01
CA CYS A 922 5.48 28.30 -40.83
C CYS A 922 4.60 29.58 -40.85
N PRO A 923 4.78 30.57 -39.96
CA PRO A 923 3.84 31.70 -39.83
C PRO A 923 3.84 32.76 -40.95
N GLU A 924 4.66 32.64 -42.00
CA GLU A 924 4.96 33.75 -42.92
C GLU A 924 4.06 33.86 -44.18
N LEU A 925 3.00 33.05 -44.29
CA LEU A 925 2.07 33.11 -45.43
C LEU A 925 0.61 33.28 -44.98
N GLN A 926 0.26 34.50 -44.55
CA GLN A 926 -1.13 34.98 -44.53
C GLN A 926 -1.37 35.94 -45.70
N THR A 927 -2.05 35.47 -46.75
CA THR A 927 -3.04 36.25 -47.50
C THR A 927 -3.88 35.35 -48.41
N VAL A 928 -5.18 35.68 -48.45
CA VAL A 928 -6.25 35.23 -49.37
C VAL A 928 -7.15 34.09 -48.87
N GLY A 929 -8.42 34.47 -48.62
CA GLY A 929 -9.60 33.64 -48.93
C GLY A 929 -10.12 32.74 -47.81
N ASP A 930 -11.02 33.27 -46.98
CA ASP A 930 -11.96 32.46 -46.19
C ASP A 930 -12.94 31.67 -47.10
N ASP A 931 -13.72 30.77 -46.47
CA ASP A 931 -14.91 30.05 -46.97
C ASP A 931 -14.78 28.64 -47.60
N ILE A 932 -13.61 27.95 -47.60
CA ILE A 932 -13.53 26.52 -48.03
C ILE A 932 -12.80 25.59 -47.02
N ALA A 933 -12.37 26.06 -45.84
CA ALA A 933 -11.43 25.32 -44.98
C ALA A 933 -12.01 24.21 -44.04
N ASN A 934 -13.33 24.04 -43.95
CA ASN A 934 -13.95 23.27 -42.85
C ASN A 934 -13.95 21.73 -42.95
N PHE A 935 -13.28 21.11 -43.94
CA PHE A 935 -13.22 19.63 -44.06
C PHE A 935 -11.84 19.03 -44.36
N VAL A 936 -10.74 19.81 -44.34
CA VAL A 936 -9.38 19.30 -44.63
C VAL A 936 -8.35 19.79 -43.60
N THR A 937 -8.59 19.53 -42.31
CA THR A 937 -7.56 19.68 -41.24
C THR A 937 -7.28 18.34 -40.57
N LYS A 938 -6.24 17.66 -41.06
CA LYS A 938 -5.64 16.48 -40.40
C LYS A 938 -4.13 16.70 -40.32
N ASP A 939 -3.70 17.39 -39.28
CA ASP A 939 -2.28 17.72 -39.04
C ASP A 939 -1.44 16.48 -38.66
N ILE A 940 -2.08 15.31 -38.56
CA ILE A 940 -1.49 14.03 -38.16
C ILE A 940 -1.57 13.02 -39.32
N TYR A 941 -0.39 12.52 -39.69
CA TYR A 941 -0.18 11.34 -40.51
C TYR A 941 0.03 10.09 -39.64
N TRP A 942 -0.41 8.93 -40.11
CA TRP A 942 -0.24 7.65 -39.42
C TRP A 942 0.74 6.77 -40.19
N ASP A 943 2.02 6.82 -39.82
CA ASP A 943 3.10 6.07 -40.46
C ASP A 943 3.31 4.71 -39.80
N LYS A 944 3.80 3.72 -40.56
CA LYS A 944 4.04 2.36 -40.06
C LYS A 944 5.42 2.20 -39.44
N VAL A 945 5.51 1.45 -38.34
CA VAL A 945 6.79 1.02 -37.76
C VAL A 945 7.46 -0.02 -38.67
N GLU A 946 8.69 0.27 -39.10
CA GLU A 946 9.53 -0.62 -39.90
C GLU A 946 10.43 -1.50 -39.01
N ALA A 947 11.03 -0.90 -37.97
CA ALA A 947 11.94 -1.59 -37.06
C ALA A 947 12.00 -0.93 -35.67
N ILE A 948 12.25 -1.74 -34.64
CA ILE A 948 12.60 -1.31 -33.29
C ILE A 948 13.87 -2.08 -32.89
N ASN A 949 14.99 -1.39 -32.73
CA ASN A 949 16.28 -2.00 -32.40
C ASN A 949 16.78 -1.51 -31.04
N LEU A 950 17.22 -2.42 -30.17
CA LEU A 950 17.93 -2.05 -28.94
C LEU A 950 19.34 -1.53 -29.28
N LEU A 951 19.68 -0.34 -28.77
CA LEU A 951 21.02 0.24 -28.78
C LEU A 951 21.70 0.08 -27.40
N ALA A 952 22.93 0.58 -27.29
CA ALA A 952 23.66 0.64 -26.04
C ALA A 952 23.07 1.67 -25.04
N GLU A 953 23.67 1.76 -23.86
CA GLU A 953 23.33 2.82 -22.91
C GLU A 953 23.85 4.17 -23.40
N GLU A 954 22.95 5.13 -23.58
CA GLU A 954 23.26 6.52 -23.96
C GLU A 954 22.76 7.49 -22.87
N MET A 955 23.30 8.71 -22.86
CA MET A 955 22.80 9.79 -21.99
C MET A 955 21.46 10.30 -22.51
N VAL A 956 20.45 10.28 -21.65
CA VAL A 956 19.06 10.61 -21.99
C VAL A 956 18.55 11.84 -21.25
N TYR A 957 17.68 12.58 -21.95
CA TYR A 957 17.21 13.91 -21.61
C TYR A 957 15.68 13.98 -21.70
N ASP A 958 15.11 15.01 -21.08
CA ASP A 958 13.66 15.21 -21.04
C ASP A 958 13.32 16.72 -20.98
N LEU A 959 12.10 17.06 -21.39
CA LEU A 959 11.56 18.43 -21.37
C LEU A 959 10.39 18.53 -20.39
N THR A 960 10.05 19.72 -19.91
CA THR A 960 8.84 19.97 -19.12
C THR A 960 7.89 20.92 -19.84
N VAL A 961 6.74 20.41 -20.27
CA VAL A 961 5.71 21.15 -21.03
C VAL A 961 4.40 21.21 -20.22
N PRO A 962 4.11 22.31 -19.50
CA PRO A 962 3.01 22.38 -18.52
C PRO A 962 1.58 22.37 -19.07
N SER A 963 1.38 22.74 -20.34
CA SER A 963 0.03 22.91 -20.90
C SER A 963 -0.55 21.62 -21.48
N LEU A 964 0.19 20.98 -22.38
CA LEU A 964 -0.30 19.87 -23.21
C LEU A 964 0.34 18.52 -22.88
N SER A 965 1.32 18.48 -21.97
CA SER A 965 2.00 17.26 -21.51
C SER A 965 2.56 16.35 -22.63
N ASN A 966 2.86 16.92 -23.80
CA ASN A 966 3.53 16.25 -24.91
C ASN A 966 4.30 17.27 -25.77
N PHE A 967 5.13 16.79 -26.70
CA PHE A 967 5.87 17.62 -27.65
C PHE A 967 6.27 16.84 -28.92
N VAL A 968 6.81 17.55 -29.91
CA VAL A 968 7.40 16.97 -31.13
C VAL A 968 8.92 16.82 -31.03
N ALA A 969 9.45 15.62 -31.28
CA ALA A 969 10.89 15.33 -31.38
C ALA A 969 11.20 14.39 -32.56
N ASN A 970 12.22 14.69 -33.37
CA ASN A 970 12.50 14.09 -34.70
C ASN A 970 11.24 13.92 -35.59
N GLY A 971 10.26 14.82 -35.43
CA GLY A 971 8.97 14.68 -36.10
C GLY A 971 8.15 13.47 -35.64
N PHE A 972 8.17 13.13 -34.35
CA PHE A 972 7.24 12.21 -33.66
C PHE A 972 6.57 12.94 -32.49
N TYR A 973 5.32 12.59 -32.15
CA TYR A 973 4.68 13.06 -30.93
C TYR A 973 5.07 12.18 -29.73
N VAL A 974 5.53 12.81 -28.65
CA VAL A 974 6.10 12.15 -27.46
C VAL A 974 5.58 12.76 -26.14
N HIS A 975 5.27 11.92 -25.14
CA HIS A 975 4.54 12.28 -23.91
C HIS A 975 5.44 12.68 -22.73
N ASN A 976 4.93 13.55 -21.85
CA ASN A 976 5.63 14.13 -20.69
C ASN A 976 5.22 13.51 -19.32
N SER A 977 5.86 13.90 -18.22
CA SER A 977 5.73 13.24 -16.90
C SER A 977 4.66 13.80 -15.96
N ILE A 978 4.27 12.97 -14.98
CA ILE A 978 3.29 13.25 -13.91
C ILE A 978 3.81 14.25 -12.85
N GLU A 979 5.13 14.44 -12.70
CA GLU A 979 5.72 15.22 -11.59
C GLU A 979 5.40 16.74 -11.61
N GLN A 980 4.79 17.24 -12.69
CA GLN A 980 4.73 18.67 -12.97
C GLN A 980 3.87 19.46 -11.97
N ASP A 981 2.72 18.91 -11.57
CA ASP A 981 1.71 19.59 -10.74
C ASP A 981 2.09 19.75 -9.25
N ALA A 982 3.04 18.95 -8.76
CA ALA A 982 3.46 18.96 -7.36
C ALA A 982 4.46 20.09 -7.09
N ASP A 983 4.26 20.84 -6.00
CA ASP A 983 5.16 21.94 -5.61
C ASP A 983 6.33 21.44 -4.76
N LEU A 984 6.12 20.33 -4.03
CA LEU A 984 7.13 19.64 -3.22
C LEU A 984 7.08 18.13 -3.52
N VAL A 985 8.24 17.53 -3.78
CA VAL A 985 8.39 16.08 -3.96
C VAL A 985 9.42 15.55 -2.97
N ILE A 986 8.97 14.66 -2.10
CA ILE A 986 9.73 14.07 -1.01
C ILE A 986 9.94 12.59 -1.31
N ASN A 987 11.18 12.13 -1.38
CA ASN A 987 11.54 10.73 -1.57
C ASN A 987 12.04 10.14 -0.25
N LEU A 988 11.49 9.00 0.18
CA LEU A 988 11.99 8.23 1.32
C LEU A 988 13.08 7.24 0.88
N TYR A 989 14.22 7.31 1.55
CA TYR A 989 15.32 6.36 1.42
C TYR A 989 15.76 5.87 2.80
N ARG A 990 16.15 4.60 2.91
CA ARG A 990 16.77 4.03 4.11
C ARG A 990 17.96 3.21 3.66
N ASP A 991 19.17 3.69 3.92
CA ASP A 991 20.39 3.04 3.45
C ASP A 991 20.51 1.63 4.03
N GLU A 992 20.14 1.46 5.31
CA GLU A 992 20.06 0.15 6.00
C GLU A 992 19.19 -0.91 5.31
N TYR A 993 18.23 -0.53 4.45
CA TYR A 993 17.40 -1.48 3.70
C TYR A 993 18.11 -2.03 2.44
N TYR A 994 19.05 -1.26 1.89
CA TYR A 994 19.82 -1.63 0.70
C TYR A 994 21.22 -2.12 1.04
N ASN A 995 21.82 -1.55 2.08
CA ASN A 995 23.18 -1.76 2.56
C ASN A 995 23.15 -1.94 4.10
N PRO A 996 23.01 -3.16 4.64
CA PRO A 996 22.82 -3.35 6.08
C PRO A 996 24.11 -3.29 6.91
N ASP A 997 25.29 -3.23 6.29
CA ASP A 997 26.58 -3.01 6.96
C ASP A 997 26.94 -1.52 7.09
N THR A 998 25.97 -0.63 6.85
CA THR A 998 26.15 0.82 6.94
C THR A 998 26.31 1.30 8.39
N PRO A 999 27.06 2.40 8.62
CA PRO A 999 27.12 3.06 9.93
C PRO A 999 25.77 3.71 10.30
N ASP A 1000 24.97 4.09 9.30
CA ASP A 1000 23.70 4.83 9.45
C ASP A 1000 22.48 3.93 9.74
N ARG A 1001 22.64 2.91 10.60
CA ARG A 1001 21.53 2.03 11.02
C ARG A 1001 20.48 2.79 11.81
N GLY A 1002 19.20 2.51 11.53
CA GLY A 1002 18.06 3.23 12.09
C GLY A 1002 17.82 4.63 11.50
N VAL A 1003 18.62 5.08 10.52
CA VAL A 1003 18.46 6.39 9.90
C VAL A 1003 17.58 6.28 8.65
N ALA A 1004 16.55 7.13 8.60
CA ALA A 1004 15.74 7.37 7.40
C ALA A 1004 16.14 8.71 6.77
N GLU A 1005 16.47 8.67 5.49
CA GLU A 1005 16.74 9.84 4.67
C GLU A 1005 15.45 10.31 3.98
N ILE A 1006 15.11 11.58 4.21
CA ILE A 1006 14.06 12.30 3.54
C ILE A 1006 14.72 13.18 2.47
N ILE A 1007 14.63 12.76 1.21
CA ILE A 1007 15.26 13.40 0.06
C ILE A 1007 14.23 14.34 -0.60
N ILE A 1008 14.31 15.63 -0.27
CA ILE A 1008 13.54 16.68 -0.96
C ILE A 1008 14.11 16.80 -2.37
N SER A 1009 13.40 16.24 -3.34
CA SER A 1009 13.88 16.02 -4.71
C SER A 1009 13.41 17.12 -5.67
N LYS A 1010 12.25 17.73 -5.40
CA LYS A 1010 11.73 18.95 -6.05
C LYS A 1010 11.16 19.83 -4.97
N HIS A 1011 11.47 21.12 -5.00
CA HIS A 1011 10.86 22.13 -4.14
C HIS A 1011 10.73 23.41 -4.96
N ARG A 1012 9.51 23.91 -5.13
CA ARG A 1012 9.23 25.05 -6.02
C ARG A 1012 9.71 26.40 -5.45
N ASN A 1013 9.70 26.52 -4.13
CA ASN A 1013 9.86 27.78 -3.40
C ASN A 1013 11.08 27.80 -2.45
N GLY A 1014 12.00 26.84 -2.58
CA GLY A 1014 13.16 26.72 -1.67
C GLY A 1014 14.13 25.60 -2.06
N PRO A 1015 15.08 25.25 -1.17
CA PRO A 1015 16.17 24.32 -1.49
C PRO A 1015 15.71 22.86 -1.61
N VAL A 1016 16.47 22.09 -2.39
CA VAL A 1016 16.44 20.62 -2.46
C VAL A 1016 17.63 20.03 -1.69
N GLY A 1017 17.52 18.78 -1.23
CA GLY A 1017 18.57 18.12 -0.46
C GLY A 1017 18.05 16.96 0.40
N THR A 1018 18.79 16.56 1.43
CA THR A 1018 18.49 15.36 2.22
C THR A 1018 18.55 15.62 3.71
N VAL A 1019 17.44 15.30 4.40
CA VAL A 1019 17.31 15.34 5.86
C VAL A 1019 17.45 13.92 6.43
N LYS A 1020 18.15 13.76 7.55
CA LYS A 1020 18.28 12.48 8.27
C LYS A 1020 17.40 12.48 9.52
N LEU A 1021 16.50 11.52 9.63
CA LEU A 1021 15.69 11.28 10.83
C LEU A 1021 16.02 9.92 11.44
N LEU A 1022 15.79 9.78 12.75
CA LEU A 1022 15.78 8.49 13.42
C LEU A 1022 14.44 7.78 13.17
N PHE A 1023 14.48 6.54 12.70
CA PHE A 1023 13.30 5.68 12.55
C PHE A 1023 13.31 4.58 13.62
N GLU A 1024 12.22 4.45 14.37
CA GLU A 1024 12.00 3.37 15.34
C GLU A 1024 10.99 2.35 14.81
N PRO A 1025 11.44 1.20 14.25
CA PRO A 1025 10.53 0.24 13.59
C PRO A 1025 9.51 -0.40 14.52
N ARG A 1026 9.76 -0.44 15.84
CA ARG A 1026 8.87 -1.04 16.87
C ARG A 1026 7.59 -0.23 17.08
N LEU A 1027 7.66 1.09 16.91
CA LEU A 1027 6.54 2.02 17.16
C LEU A 1027 6.05 2.67 15.87
N THR A 1028 6.63 2.28 14.72
CA THR A 1028 6.44 2.94 13.42
C THR A 1028 6.68 4.45 13.46
N LYS A 1029 7.56 4.89 14.36
CA LYS A 1029 7.74 6.30 14.77
C LYS A 1029 9.01 6.90 14.16
N PHE A 1030 8.96 8.20 13.87
CA PHE A 1030 10.09 8.98 13.37
C PHE A 1030 10.41 10.10 14.35
N GLU A 1031 11.68 10.20 14.76
CA GLU A 1031 12.18 11.17 15.73
C GLU A 1031 13.31 12.00 15.11
N ASN A 1032 13.54 13.20 15.64
CA ASN A 1032 14.65 14.04 15.20
C ASN A 1032 15.97 13.40 15.63
N MET A 1033 17.01 13.51 14.80
CA MET A 1033 18.37 13.21 15.26
C MET A 1033 18.68 14.16 16.43
N ALA A 1034 19.24 13.63 17.52
CA ALA A 1034 19.64 14.47 18.64
C ALA A 1034 20.73 15.44 18.17
N SER A 1035 20.50 16.75 18.31
CA SER A 1035 21.52 17.74 17.96
C SER A 1035 22.75 17.52 18.84
N SER A 1036 23.92 17.32 18.23
CA SER A 1036 25.20 17.45 18.91
C SER A 1036 25.45 18.92 19.27
N ARG A 1037 24.77 19.37 20.33
CA ARG A 1037 24.89 20.69 20.97
C ARG A 1037 24.96 20.56 22.50
N SER A 1038 25.82 19.65 22.95
CA SER A 1038 26.74 19.84 24.08
C SER A 1038 27.72 18.67 24.12
#